data_AF-A0AA91F3I4-F1
#
_entry.id   AF-A0AA91F3I4-F1
#
_cell.length_a   1.000
_cell.length_b   1.000
_cell.length_c   1.000
_cell.angle_alpha   90.00
_cell.angle_beta   90.00
_cell.angle_gamma   90.00
#
_symmetry.space_group_name_H-M   'P 1'
#
loop_
_entity.id
_entity.type
_entity.pdbx_description
1 polymer ?
#
loop_
_entity_poly.entity_id
_entity_poly.type
_entity_poly.pdbx_seq_one_letter_code
_entity_poly.pdbx_strand_id
1 'polypeptide(L)'
;MVSVVAVSLPRLVIAAPASGHGKTTVAVGVMAALTARGLAVSGHKVGPDYIDPGYHALATGRPARNLDPYLVGADRIVPLLLHGAVGADVAVIEGVMGLFDGRLGTDGEASTAHVTALTATPVVLVVDVSHASRTHAAVVAGLAGFDPAVRIAAVVLNKAGSARHADEVIAALRPSGIPVLGVLPRDAGVQTPSRHLGLVPAAERDEAAAMAARLAELMEQHVDLEALLAVARQAPELSGSAWDPGAEVSAASRRRPVVAVAAGRAFTFGYTETFELLRAAGCETVSFDPLTDTCLPAGTAGIYLGGGFPEIYAEPLGANTALLGALRSAIAAGVPTVAECGGLAYLCRRVGDDAGVGALPGDAAMTPRLTLGYREATAVADNLLARAGDRVTGHEFHRTQAVFDRVVGAAWQLSDGPDGFAATSLHASYLHTHWAGYPGLAQRFADAVHGLSGPDLHHHGDVEAAPGLLDFAVNVYAGPRPDWLERALHASLDDAVSYPEASAARAALAARHGRTAAEVLPTAGASEAFDLVARMRPWRSPVVVHPQYTGPHAALTAAGHSVGTVLCTADDGFALHPDAVPEEADLVVVGNPTNPTGVLHPAQTLRQLLRPGRVVLIDEAFLDAIPGEPESLSGGRHPGLLVSRSLTKHWSIPGVRAGYLLGDPALLADAARLQIPWSVSASALAAMLACSDERALRESECRAQQLTSWRVHLDEGLAAREVRFVAGLAPFVLAQVGRGVHTALRENGVAVRRADTFPGLDDTWVRIAVRPPDLTDRLLAVLDRTRR
;
A
#
# COMPACT_ATOMS: atom_id res chain seq x y z
N MET A 1 -5.09 -25.69 -32.54
CA MET A 1 -3.97 -25.24 -33.38
C MET A 1 -3.99 -23.72 -33.39
N VAL A 2 -3.20 -23.08 -32.54
CA VAL A 2 -2.97 -21.63 -32.64
C VAL A 2 -2.11 -21.44 -33.89
N SER A 3 -2.61 -20.68 -34.86
CA SER A 3 -1.85 -20.34 -36.07
C SER A 3 -0.58 -19.62 -35.65
N VAL A 4 0.59 -20.19 -35.91
CA VAL A 4 1.88 -19.52 -35.68
C VAL A 4 1.95 -18.35 -36.65
N VAL A 5 1.79 -17.14 -36.13
CA VAL A 5 1.90 -15.91 -36.92
C VAL A 5 3.39 -15.61 -37.09
N ALA A 6 3.83 -15.42 -38.33
CA ALA A 6 5.15 -14.88 -38.61
C ALA A 6 5.10 -13.35 -38.50
N VAL A 7 6.00 -12.76 -37.72
CA VAL A 7 6.05 -11.32 -37.47
C VAL A 7 7.34 -10.74 -38.03
N SER A 8 7.22 -9.80 -38.96
CA SER A 8 8.34 -9.02 -39.47
C SER A 8 8.66 -7.88 -38.48
N LEU A 9 9.85 -7.93 -37.88
CA LEU A 9 10.35 -6.92 -36.95
C LEU A 9 11.82 -6.63 -37.28
N PRO A 10 12.15 -5.48 -37.90
CA PRO A 10 13.52 -5.03 -38.03
C PRO A 10 14.17 -4.92 -36.66
N ARG A 11 15.34 -5.54 -36.48
CA ARG A 11 16.01 -5.58 -35.18
C ARG A 11 17.51 -5.80 -35.28
N LEU A 12 18.25 -5.25 -34.33
CA LEU A 12 19.69 -5.46 -34.19
C LEU A 12 20.10 -5.58 -32.73
N VAL A 13 21.20 -6.29 -32.48
CA VAL A 13 21.86 -6.37 -31.17
C VAL A 13 23.10 -5.49 -31.18
N ILE A 14 23.26 -4.63 -30.17
CA ILE A 14 24.51 -3.90 -29.91
C ILE A 14 25.31 -4.68 -28.87
N ALA A 15 26.40 -5.30 -29.29
CA ALA A 15 27.27 -6.12 -28.43
C ALA A 15 28.71 -5.61 -28.40
N ALA A 16 29.60 -6.25 -27.63
CA ALA A 16 31.02 -5.94 -27.60
C ALA A 16 31.86 -7.17 -27.22
N PRO A 17 33.18 -7.16 -27.49
CA PRO A 17 34.08 -8.22 -27.03
C PRO A 17 34.10 -8.40 -25.52
N ALA A 18 34.00 -7.30 -24.75
CA ALA A 18 34.00 -7.30 -23.30
C ALA A 18 33.29 -6.05 -22.74
N SER A 19 33.12 -6.02 -21.42
CA SER A 19 32.72 -4.81 -20.69
C SER A 19 33.70 -3.66 -20.92
N GLY A 20 33.21 -2.42 -20.93
CA GLY A 20 34.04 -1.21 -21.07
C GLY A 20 34.29 -0.72 -22.51
N HIS A 21 33.86 -1.48 -23.53
CA HIS A 21 34.03 -1.07 -24.94
C HIS A 21 33.08 0.06 -25.40
N GLY A 22 32.15 0.50 -24.54
CA GLY A 22 31.20 1.58 -24.84
C GLY A 22 29.87 1.14 -25.46
N LYS A 23 29.45 -0.12 -25.28
CA LYS A 23 28.15 -0.65 -25.75
C LYS A 23 26.98 0.26 -25.41
N THR A 24 26.81 0.60 -24.13
CA THR A 24 25.69 1.40 -23.62
C THR A 24 25.64 2.77 -24.27
N THR A 25 26.79 3.43 -24.42
CA THR A 25 26.92 4.72 -25.10
C THR A 25 26.41 4.64 -26.54
N VAL A 26 26.82 3.61 -27.28
CA VAL A 26 26.39 3.41 -28.67
C VAL A 26 24.93 2.98 -28.75
N ALA A 27 24.47 2.07 -27.89
CA ALA A 27 23.08 1.59 -27.88
C ALA A 27 22.09 2.72 -27.60
N VAL A 28 22.30 3.47 -26.51
CA VAL A 28 21.48 4.62 -26.15
C VAL A 28 21.55 5.70 -27.23
N GLY A 29 22.75 5.99 -27.75
CA GLY A 29 22.90 6.98 -28.82
C GLY A 29 22.19 6.59 -30.11
N VAL A 30 22.25 5.32 -30.52
CA VAL A 30 21.56 4.82 -31.72
C VAL A 30 20.05 4.90 -31.50
N MET A 31 19.55 4.47 -30.34
CA MET A 31 18.13 4.59 -30.00
C MET A 31 17.66 6.06 -30.07
N ALA A 32 18.43 6.98 -29.47
CA ALA A 32 18.10 8.40 -29.46
C ALA A 32 18.15 9.02 -30.86
N ALA A 33 19.16 8.69 -31.68
CA ALA A 33 19.28 9.21 -33.05
C ALA A 33 18.16 8.71 -33.96
N LEU A 34 17.81 7.42 -33.89
CA LEU A 34 16.70 6.87 -34.66
C LEU A 34 15.37 7.47 -34.23
N THR A 35 15.17 7.70 -32.93
CA THR A 35 13.99 8.41 -32.40
C THR A 35 13.94 9.86 -32.88
N ALA A 36 15.09 10.57 -32.91
CA ALA A 36 15.19 11.92 -33.44
C ALA A 36 14.89 12.01 -34.95
N ARG A 37 15.10 10.92 -35.71
CA ARG A 37 14.66 10.76 -37.11
C ARG A 37 13.17 10.44 -37.25
N GLY A 38 12.42 10.40 -36.15
CA GLY A 38 10.97 10.16 -36.13
C GLY A 38 10.56 8.68 -36.19
N LEU A 39 11.49 7.74 -36.00
CA LEU A 39 11.18 6.31 -35.93
C LEU A 39 10.69 5.94 -34.54
N ALA A 40 9.71 5.04 -34.47
CA ALA A 40 9.32 4.39 -33.22
C ALA A 40 10.34 3.28 -32.89
N VAL A 41 11.18 3.50 -31.88
CA VAL A 41 12.24 2.55 -31.49
C VAL A 41 11.85 1.83 -30.21
N SER A 42 11.92 0.50 -30.16
CA SER A 42 11.79 -0.25 -28.90
C SER A 42 13.17 -0.65 -28.37
N GLY A 43 13.51 -0.21 -27.15
CA GLY A 43 14.75 -0.57 -26.46
C GLY A 43 14.60 -1.82 -25.60
N HIS A 44 15.55 -2.73 -25.70
CA HIS A 44 15.60 -3.98 -24.93
C HIS A 44 17.00 -4.18 -24.37
N LYS A 45 17.12 -4.78 -23.19
CA LYS A 45 18.38 -5.05 -22.50
C LYS A 45 18.52 -6.53 -22.22
N VAL A 46 19.62 -7.14 -22.63
CA VAL A 46 19.94 -8.53 -22.21
C VAL A 46 20.30 -8.55 -20.73
N GLY A 47 19.81 -9.56 -20.02
CA GLY A 47 20.14 -9.84 -18.63
C GLY A 47 19.33 -9.04 -17.60
N PRO A 48 19.69 -9.15 -16.32
CA PRO A 48 18.86 -8.72 -15.19
C PRO A 48 19.10 -7.25 -14.78
N ASP A 49 19.58 -6.44 -15.72
CA ASP A 49 20.07 -5.08 -15.45
C ASP A 49 18.92 -4.06 -15.35
N TYR A 50 18.90 -3.23 -14.31
CA TYR A 50 17.90 -2.17 -14.13
C TYR A 50 18.36 -0.82 -14.65
N ILE A 51 19.67 -0.65 -14.82
CA ILE A 51 20.29 0.64 -15.08
C ILE A 51 20.07 1.02 -16.54
N ASP A 52 20.50 0.16 -17.45
CA ASP A 52 20.45 0.45 -18.88
C ASP A 52 19.01 0.65 -19.42
N PRO A 53 17.97 -0.11 -18.99
CA PRO A 53 16.59 0.13 -19.40
C PRO A 53 16.06 1.54 -19.11
N GLY A 54 16.49 2.19 -18.01
CA GLY A 54 16.09 3.56 -17.72
C GLY A 54 16.60 4.56 -18.78
N TYR A 55 17.83 4.37 -19.28
CA TYR A 55 18.38 5.17 -20.37
C TYR A 55 17.72 4.87 -21.70
N HIS A 56 17.37 3.61 -21.96
CA HIS A 56 16.62 3.21 -23.16
C HIS A 56 15.25 3.89 -23.18
N ALA A 57 14.55 3.91 -22.04
CA ALA A 57 13.24 4.54 -21.94
C ALA A 57 13.29 6.05 -22.19
N LEU A 58 14.34 6.71 -21.69
CA LEU A 58 14.60 8.12 -21.98
C LEU A 58 14.92 8.36 -23.46
N ALA A 59 15.74 7.51 -24.08
CA ALA A 59 16.13 7.65 -25.49
C ALA A 59 14.99 7.38 -26.47
N THR A 60 14.07 6.48 -26.13
CA THR A 60 13.00 6.02 -27.02
C THR A 60 11.62 6.59 -26.69
N GLY A 61 11.43 7.15 -25.50
CA GLY A 61 10.12 7.56 -24.98
C GLY A 61 9.18 6.39 -24.69
N ARG A 62 9.69 5.15 -24.66
CA ARG A 62 8.90 3.91 -24.49
C ARG A 62 9.46 3.07 -23.34
N PRO A 63 8.63 2.29 -22.63
CA PRO A 63 9.15 1.37 -21.62
C PRO A 63 10.16 0.39 -22.23
N ALA A 64 11.34 0.31 -21.61
CA ALA A 64 12.35 -0.66 -21.98
C ALA A 64 12.11 -2.00 -21.24
N ARG A 65 12.64 -3.08 -21.81
CA ARG A 65 12.40 -4.45 -21.31
C ARG A 65 13.69 -5.23 -21.15
N ASN A 66 13.70 -6.12 -20.16
CA ASN A 66 14.77 -7.06 -19.94
C ASN A 66 14.49 -8.36 -20.69
N LEU A 67 15.50 -8.86 -21.41
CA LEU A 67 15.49 -10.15 -22.09
C LEU A 67 16.50 -11.05 -21.38
N ASP A 68 16.00 -11.82 -20.42
CA ASP A 68 16.83 -12.70 -19.59
C ASP A 68 16.27 -14.13 -19.58
N PRO A 69 16.84 -15.06 -20.35
CA PRO A 69 16.29 -16.41 -20.48
C PRO A 69 16.40 -17.23 -19.20
N TYR A 70 17.21 -16.80 -18.22
CA TYR A 70 17.28 -17.46 -16.91
C TYR A 70 16.13 -17.02 -15.99
N LEU A 71 15.77 -15.73 -16.04
CA LEU A 71 14.70 -15.19 -15.19
C LEU A 71 13.29 -15.47 -15.73
N VAL A 72 13.12 -15.47 -17.05
CA VAL A 72 11.79 -15.63 -17.67
C VAL A 72 11.63 -16.92 -18.47
N GLY A 73 12.70 -17.69 -18.68
CA GLY A 73 12.70 -18.84 -19.58
C GLY A 73 12.98 -18.45 -21.03
N ALA A 74 13.70 -19.31 -21.75
CA ALA A 74 14.09 -19.06 -23.13
C ALA A 74 12.90 -18.92 -24.10
N ASP A 75 11.79 -19.62 -23.81
CA ASP A 75 10.55 -19.59 -24.57
C ASP A 75 9.82 -18.24 -24.50
N ARG A 76 10.06 -17.43 -23.46
CA ARG A 76 9.46 -16.11 -23.28
C ARG A 76 10.22 -14.97 -23.98
N ILE A 77 11.46 -15.20 -24.41
CA ILE A 77 12.31 -14.14 -24.99
C ILE A 77 11.71 -13.53 -26.25
N VAL A 78 11.28 -14.35 -27.21
CA VAL A 78 10.64 -13.86 -28.44
C VAL A 78 9.28 -13.18 -28.14
N PRO A 79 8.37 -13.79 -27.36
CA PRO A 79 7.12 -13.13 -26.97
C PRO A 79 7.30 -11.76 -26.30
N LEU A 80 8.26 -11.62 -25.38
CA LEU A 80 8.53 -10.36 -24.69
C LEU A 80 9.16 -9.30 -25.61
N LEU A 81 10.07 -9.71 -26.50
CA LEU A 81 10.61 -8.84 -27.54
C LEU A 81 9.48 -8.30 -28.43
N LEU A 82 8.60 -9.17 -28.91
CA LEU A 82 7.46 -8.81 -29.75
C LEU A 82 6.49 -7.87 -29.02
N HIS A 83 6.19 -8.12 -27.74
CA HIS A 83 5.34 -7.26 -26.92
C HIS A 83 5.91 -5.84 -26.75
N GLY A 84 7.21 -5.72 -26.45
CA GLY A 84 7.86 -4.40 -26.36
C GLY A 84 7.95 -3.66 -27.69
N ALA A 85 8.02 -4.41 -28.79
CA ALA A 85 8.11 -3.88 -30.15
C ALA A 85 6.74 -3.59 -30.79
N VAL A 86 5.61 -3.76 -30.09
CA VAL A 86 4.29 -3.42 -30.65
C VAL A 86 4.25 -1.96 -31.09
N GLY A 87 4.06 -1.72 -32.39
CA GLY A 87 4.07 -0.39 -32.99
C GLY A 87 5.44 0.28 -33.09
N ALA A 88 6.53 -0.48 -32.99
CA ALA A 88 7.89 0.01 -33.27
C ALA A 88 8.30 -0.29 -34.72
N ASP A 89 9.03 0.63 -35.33
CA ASP A 89 9.67 0.45 -36.64
C ASP A 89 10.94 -0.40 -36.56
N VAL A 90 11.63 -0.36 -35.41
CA VAL A 90 12.87 -1.10 -35.16
C VAL A 90 13.06 -1.41 -33.67
N ALA A 91 13.54 -2.62 -33.37
CA ALA A 91 13.99 -3.01 -32.04
C ALA A 91 15.52 -2.96 -31.92
N VAL A 92 16.02 -2.32 -30.87
CA VAL A 92 17.45 -2.28 -30.54
C VAL A 92 17.65 -3.04 -29.23
N ILE A 93 18.46 -4.10 -29.28
CA ILE A 93 18.75 -4.96 -28.13
C ILE A 93 20.18 -4.68 -27.66
N GLU A 94 20.34 -4.08 -26.48
CA GLU A 94 21.66 -3.90 -25.86
C GLU A 94 22.12 -5.19 -25.17
N GLY A 95 23.33 -5.64 -25.50
CA GLY A 95 23.97 -6.79 -24.87
C GLY A 95 24.42 -6.55 -23.43
N VAL A 96 24.66 -7.64 -22.70
CA VAL A 96 25.30 -7.65 -21.37
C VAL A 96 26.75 -8.14 -21.50
N MET A 97 27.64 -7.66 -20.62
CA MET A 97 29.04 -8.11 -20.53
C MET A 97 29.77 -8.19 -21.90
N GLY A 98 30.60 -9.21 -22.17
CA GLY A 98 31.05 -9.58 -23.50
C GLY A 98 30.00 -10.42 -24.24
N LEU A 99 30.10 -10.49 -25.56
CA LEU A 99 29.11 -11.15 -26.43
C LEU A 99 28.74 -12.57 -25.97
N PHE A 100 29.72 -13.37 -25.57
CA PHE A 100 29.53 -14.77 -25.14
C PHE A 100 29.48 -14.95 -23.62
N ASP A 101 29.60 -13.86 -22.85
CA ASP A 101 29.65 -13.93 -21.40
C ASP A 101 28.23 -13.90 -20.82
N GLY A 102 27.84 -15.00 -20.19
CA GLY A 102 26.56 -15.16 -19.52
C GLY A 102 26.72 -15.72 -18.11
N ARG A 103 25.77 -16.55 -17.69
CA ARG A 103 25.84 -17.31 -16.44
C ARG A 103 27.09 -18.21 -16.44
N LEU A 104 27.80 -18.24 -15.32
CA LEU A 104 29.02 -19.01 -15.17
C LEU A 104 28.72 -20.51 -15.07
N GLY A 105 29.55 -21.32 -15.72
CA GLY A 105 29.46 -22.79 -15.66
C GLY A 105 28.38 -23.42 -16.54
N THR A 106 27.79 -22.66 -17.47
CA THR A 106 26.58 -23.06 -18.23
C THR A 106 26.71 -22.80 -19.72
N ASP A 107 27.92 -22.89 -20.27
CA ASP A 107 28.21 -22.70 -21.70
C ASP A 107 27.54 -21.46 -22.33
N GLY A 108 27.59 -20.32 -21.62
CA GLY A 108 27.08 -19.05 -22.14
C GLY A 108 25.56 -18.87 -22.07
N GLU A 109 24.84 -19.69 -21.29
CA GLU A 109 23.42 -19.42 -20.97
C GLU A 109 23.25 -17.98 -20.43
N ALA A 110 22.15 -17.33 -20.81
CA ALA A 110 21.86 -15.92 -20.51
C ALA A 110 22.92 -14.90 -20.97
N SER A 111 23.79 -15.25 -21.92
CA SER A 111 24.68 -14.30 -22.61
C SER A 111 23.96 -13.50 -23.69
N THR A 112 24.61 -12.45 -24.19
CA THR A 112 24.15 -11.71 -25.37
C THR A 112 24.03 -12.62 -26.60
N ALA A 113 24.97 -13.54 -26.80
CA ALA A 113 24.95 -14.54 -27.86
C ALA A 113 23.74 -15.46 -27.75
N HIS A 114 23.39 -15.91 -26.54
CA HIS A 114 22.21 -16.76 -26.33
C HIS A 114 20.91 -16.05 -26.73
N VAL A 115 20.70 -14.80 -26.29
CA VAL A 115 19.51 -14.02 -26.71
C VAL A 115 19.53 -13.72 -28.21
N THR A 116 20.70 -13.46 -28.77
CA THR A 116 20.89 -13.26 -30.22
C THR A 116 20.44 -14.50 -31.00
N ALA A 117 20.82 -15.70 -30.56
CA ALA A 117 20.42 -16.95 -31.19
C ALA A 117 18.91 -17.19 -31.06
N LEU A 118 18.32 -17.00 -29.87
CA LEU A 118 16.87 -17.15 -29.64
C LEU A 118 16.04 -16.20 -30.50
N THR A 119 16.54 -14.99 -30.76
CA THR A 119 15.85 -13.97 -31.54
C THR A 119 16.31 -13.90 -32.99
N ALA A 120 17.26 -14.75 -33.41
CA ALA A 120 17.91 -14.72 -34.72
C ALA A 120 18.32 -13.30 -35.16
N THR A 121 18.81 -12.48 -34.24
CA THR A 121 19.04 -11.04 -34.48
C THR A 121 20.47 -10.78 -34.97
N PRO A 122 20.72 -9.96 -36.01
CA PRO A 122 22.07 -9.59 -36.41
C PRO A 122 22.77 -8.72 -35.34
N VAL A 123 24.07 -8.97 -35.13
CA VAL A 123 24.90 -8.26 -34.15
C VAL A 123 25.71 -7.16 -34.81
N VAL A 124 25.69 -5.98 -34.19
CA VAL A 124 26.60 -4.86 -34.44
C VAL A 124 27.57 -4.79 -33.26
N LEU A 125 28.86 -5.03 -33.51
CA LEU A 125 29.87 -5.15 -32.48
C LEU A 125 30.57 -3.80 -32.24
N VAL A 126 30.53 -3.30 -31.01
CA VAL A 126 31.22 -2.09 -30.57
C VAL A 126 32.61 -2.47 -30.05
N VAL A 127 33.65 -1.88 -30.64
CA VAL A 127 35.05 -2.20 -30.32
C VAL A 127 35.80 -0.93 -29.93
N ASP A 128 36.15 -0.78 -28.65
CA ASP A 128 37.11 0.23 -28.20
C ASP A 128 38.49 -0.08 -28.80
N VAL A 129 39.00 0.83 -29.63
CA VAL A 129 40.29 0.67 -30.33
C VAL A 129 41.43 1.42 -29.67
N SER A 130 41.24 2.04 -28.50
CA SER A 130 42.18 3.00 -27.90
C SER A 130 43.62 2.48 -27.69
N HIS A 131 43.80 1.16 -27.52
CA HIS A 131 45.08 0.56 -27.13
C HIS A 131 45.67 -0.45 -28.14
N ALA A 132 45.04 -0.66 -29.30
CA ALA A 132 45.60 -1.49 -30.37
C ALA A 132 44.99 -1.19 -31.74
N SER A 133 45.66 -1.56 -32.83
CA SER A 133 45.12 -1.45 -34.19
C SER A 133 44.72 -2.80 -34.76
N ARG A 134 45.65 -3.49 -35.45
CA ARG A 134 45.41 -4.76 -36.16
C ARG A 134 44.92 -5.90 -35.25
N THR A 135 45.31 -5.90 -33.97
CA THR A 135 44.86 -6.91 -32.99
C THR A 135 43.35 -6.91 -32.82
N HIS A 136 42.69 -5.74 -32.90
CA HIS A 136 41.23 -5.68 -32.83
C HIS A 136 40.56 -6.42 -33.98
N ALA A 137 41.15 -6.38 -35.18
CA ALA A 137 40.61 -7.15 -36.31
C ALA A 137 40.67 -8.67 -36.07
N ALA A 138 41.74 -9.16 -35.42
CA ALA A 138 41.84 -10.57 -35.02
C ALA A 138 40.79 -10.95 -33.97
N VAL A 139 40.53 -10.08 -32.99
CA VAL A 139 39.47 -10.27 -31.99
C VAL A 139 38.10 -10.35 -32.67
N VAL A 140 37.78 -9.41 -33.57
CA VAL A 140 36.51 -9.42 -34.31
C VAL A 140 36.36 -10.68 -35.15
N ALA A 141 37.40 -11.08 -35.89
CA ALA A 141 37.38 -12.30 -36.70
C ALA A 141 37.18 -13.56 -35.84
N GLY A 142 37.84 -13.61 -34.68
CA GLY A 142 37.67 -14.70 -33.71
C GLY A 142 36.24 -14.79 -33.19
N LEU A 143 35.65 -13.65 -32.77
CA LEU A 143 34.26 -13.60 -32.29
C LEU A 143 33.27 -13.99 -33.38
N ALA A 144 33.48 -13.52 -34.62
CA ALA A 144 32.61 -13.83 -35.75
C ALA A 144 32.66 -15.32 -36.17
N GLY A 145 33.80 -15.99 -35.93
CA GLY A 145 33.98 -17.41 -36.21
C GLY A 145 33.73 -18.34 -35.01
N PHE A 146 33.36 -17.81 -33.84
CA PHE A 146 33.30 -18.58 -32.60
C PHE A 146 32.03 -19.45 -32.52
N ASP A 147 30.86 -18.86 -32.78
CA ASP A 147 29.56 -19.55 -32.73
C ASP A 147 28.80 -19.31 -34.04
N PRO A 148 28.49 -20.36 -34.82
CA PRO A 148 27.77 -20.23 -36.09
C PRO A 148 26.32 -19.74 -35.94
N ALA A 149 25.72 -19.82 -34.74
CA ALA A 149 24.39 -19.28 -34.48
C ALA A 149 24.38 -17.74 -34.35
N VAL A 150 25.55 -17.13 -34.19
CA VAL A 150 25.70 -15.68 -33.99
C VAL A 150 26.23 -15.01 -35.25
N ARG A 151 25.42 -14.13 -35.85
CA ARG A 151 25.81 -13.36 -37.03
C ARG A 151 26.31 -11.97 -36.64
N ILE A 152 27.62 -11.75 -36.67
CA ILE A 152 28.20 -10.40 -36.60
C ILE A 152 28.09 -9.73 -37.97
N ALA A 153 27.14 -8.80 -38.09
CA ALA A 153 26.81 -8.14 -39.35
C ALA A 153 27.61 -6.86 -39.60
N ALA A 154 28.11 -6.21 -38.54
CA ALA A 154 28.83 -4.95 -38.64
C ALA A 154 29.67 -4.65 -37.39
N VAL A 155 30.59 -3.69 -37.52
CA VAL A 155 31.40 -3.15 -36.42
C VAL A 155 31.23 -1.62 -36.30
N VAL A 156 31.19 -1.12 -35.07
CA VAL A 156 31.39 0.30 -34.75
C VAL A 156 32.67 0.45 -33.94
N LEU A 157 33.62 1.23 -34.44
CA LEU A 157 34.87 1.50 -33.75
C LEU A 157 34.67 2.63 -32.75
N ASN A 158 35.07 2.42 -31.51
CA ASN A 158 34.95 3.38 -30.42
C ASN A 158 36.32 3.86 -29.95
N LYS A 159 36.39 5.12 -29.51
CA LYS A 159 37.61 5.79 -29.02
C LYS A 159 38.80 5.77 -29.99
N ALA A 160 38.54 6.00 -31.28
CA ALA A 160 39.60 6.17 -32.26
C ALA A 160 40.45 7.42 -31.95
N GLY A 161 41.76 7.23 -31.84
CA GLY A 161 42.68 8.32 -31.48
C GLY A 161 43.03 9.30 -32.62
N SER A 162 42.84 8.90 -33.88
CA SER A 162 43.04 9.74 -35.08
C SER A 162 42.45 9.05 -36.32
N ALA A 163 42.26 9.80 -37.42
CA ALA A 163 41.82 9.23 -38.70
C ALA A 163 42.76 8.10 -39.18
N ARG A 164 44.08 8.32 -39.15
CA ARG A 164 45.08 7.32 -39.54
C ARG A 164 44.98 6.03 -38.71
N HIS A 165 44.68 6.15 -37.42
CA HIS A 165 44.50 4.98 -36.55
C HIS A 165 43.24 4.21 -36.93
N ALA A 166 42.12 4.90 -37.15
CA ALA A 166 40.88 4.28 -37.60
C ALA A 166 41.06 3.55 -38.94
N ASP A 167 41.73 4.19 -39.91
CA ASP A 167 41.99 3.63 -41.23
C ASP A 167 42.79 2.32 -41.17
N GLU A 168 43.80 2.22 -40.29
CA GLU A 168 44.56 0.97 -40.08
C GLU A 168 43.67 -0.15 -39.54
N VAL A 169 42.78 0.15 -38.58
CA VAL A 169 41.83 -0.84 -38.04
C VAL A 169 40.82 -1.28 -39.11
N ILE A 170 40.27 -0.33 -39.87
CA ILE A 170 39.33 -0.60 -40.96
C ILE A 170 40.00 -1.48 -42.03
N ALA A 171 41.22 -1.14 -42.44
CA ALA A 171 41.98 -1.93 -43.41
C ALA A 171 42.25 -3.35 -42.91
N ALA A 172 42.56 -3.51 -41.62
CA ALA A 172 42.76 -4.82 -41.00
C ALA A 172 41.47 -5.65 -40.90
N LEU A 173 40.30 -5.01 -40.81
CA LEU A 173 38.99 -5.68 -40.77
C LEU A 173 38.48 -6.13 -42.15
N ARG A 174 38.91 -5.49 -43.26
CA ARG A 174 38.43 -5.83 -44.62
C ARG A 174 38.45 -7.32 -44.96
N PRO A 175 39.49 -8.12 -44.64
CA PRO A 175 39.50 -9.55 -44.97
C PRO A 175 38.42 -10.37 -44.26
N SER A 176 37.86 -9.89 -43.15
CA SER A 176 36.76 -10.57 -42.45
C SER A 176 35.43 -10.47 -43.20
N GLY A 177 35.30 -9.54 -44.15
CA GLY A 177 34.04 -9.24 -44.84
C GLY A 177 33.01 -8.48 -44.00
N ILE A 178 33.33 -8.14 -42.74
CA ILE A 178 32.43 -7.42 -41.84
C ILE A 178 32.62 -5.91 -42.02
N PRO A 179 31.58 -5.15 -42.42
CA PRO A 179 31.69 -3.71 -42.64
C PRO A 179 31.84 -2.94 -41.33
N VAL A 180 32.61 -1.85 -41.37
CA VAL A 180 32.65 -0.84 -40.30
C VAL A 180 31.62 0.23 -40.63
N LEU A 181 30.60 0.37 -39.79
CA LEU A 181 29.48 1.30 -40.00
C LEU A 181 29.63 2.61 -39.23
N GLY A 182 30.66 2.76 -38.40
CA GLY A 182 30.90 4.01 -37.69
C GLY A 182 32.23 4.04 -36.97
N VAL A 183 32.73 5.25 -36.72
CA VAL A 183 33.99 5.51 -36.03
C VAL A 183 33.82 6.70 -35.08
N LEU A 184 33.77 6.42 -33.79
CA LEU A 184 33.66 7.42 -32.73
C LEU A 184 35.06 7.88 -32.28
N PRO A 185 35.37 9.19 -32.30
CA PRO A 185 36.64 9.70 -31.85
C PRO A 185 36.79 9.60 -30.32
N ARG A 186 38.02 9.48 -29.82
CA ARG A 186 38.33 9.40 -28.39
C ARG A 186 37.82 10.61 -27.60
N ASP A 187 37.90 11.80 -28.18
CA ASP A 187 37.56 13.07 -27.53
C ASP A 187 36.15 13.57 -27.93
N ALA A 188 35.22 12.66 -28.21
CA ALA A 188 33.84 12.99 -28.62
C ALA A 188 33.01 13.76 -27.55
N GLY A 189 33.61 14.21 -26.45
CA GLY A 189 32.96 15.09 -25.47
C GLY A 189 31.89 14.42 -24.60
N VAL A 190 31.68 13.11 -24.72
CA VAL A 190 30.75 12.35 -23.88
C VAL A 190 31.51 11.49 -22.90
N GLN A 191 31.71 12.02 -21.69
CA GLN A 191 31.91 11.17 -20.53
C GLN A 191 30.53 10.73 -20.06
N THR A 192 30.22 9.44 -20.17
CA THR A 192 29.13 8.85 -19.37
C THR A 192 29.42 9.18 -17.90
N PRO A 193 28.45 9.71 -17.14
CA PRO A 193 28.64 10.00 -15.72
C PRO A 193 29.21 8.80 -14.97
N SER A 194 29.93 9.05 -13.89
CA SER A 194 30.36 7.98 -13.00
C SER A 194 29.14 7.15 -12.60
N ARG A 195 29.21 5.84 -12.84
CA ARG A 195 28.21 4.83 -12.45
C ARG A 195 28.10 4.66 -10.93
N HIS A 196 28.21 5.73 -10.15
CA HIS A 196 28.18 5.62 -8.69
C HIS A 196 26.84 5.15 -8.15
N LEU A 197 25.75 5.22 -8.94
CA LEU A 197 24.39 5.02 -8.43
C LEU A 197 23.35 4.42 -9.41
N GLY A 198 23.74 4.04 -10.63
CA GLY A 198 22.91 3.17 -11.47
C GLY A 198 21.54 3.65 -11.95
N LEU A 199 21.27 4.96 -12.07
CA LEU A 199 20.42 5.56 -13.12
C LEU A 199 20.23 7.05 -12.86
N VAL A 200 19.49 7.69 -13.77
CA VAL A 200 19.10 9.10 -13.80
C VAL A 200 17.78 9.29 -13.04
N PRO A 201 17.83 9.85 -11.82
CA PRO A 201 16.70 10.45 -11.10
C PRO A 201 15.70 11.27 -11.91
N ALA A 202 14.48 11.43 -11.37
CA ALA A 202 13.49 12.36 -11.91
C ALA A 202 14.00 13.80 -12.07
N ALA A 203 14.92 14.25 -11.20
CA ALA A 203 15.59 15.55 -11.26
C ALA A 203 16.78 15.61 -12.24
N GLU A 204 17.31 14.46 -12.67
CA GLU A 204 18.40 14.35 -13.65
C GLU A 204 17.86 14.00 -15.04
N ARG A 205 16.52 13.81 -15.19
CA ARG A 205 15.89 13.52 -16.49
C ARG A 205 16.26 14.55 -17.55
N ASP A 206 16.36 15.81 -17.18
CA ASP A 206 16.77 16.87 -18.11
C ASP A 206 18.24 16.72 -18.51
N GLU A 207 19.13 16.37 -17.57
CA GLU A 207 20.55 16.11 -17.85
C GLU A 207 20.75 14.85 -18.72
N ALA A 208 19.97 13.80 -18.47
CA ALA A 208 20.02 12.57 -19.24
C ALA A 208 19.33 12.67 -20.59
N ALA A 209 18.24 13.44 -20.70
CA ALA A 209 17.64 13.78 -21.98
C ALA A 209 18.62 14.61 -22.80
N ALA A 210 19.31 15.58 -22.18
CA ALA A 210 20.38 16.32 -22.82
C ALA A 210 21.56 15.41 -23.23
N MET A 211 21.92 14.42 -22.39
CA MET A 211 22.93 13.41 -22.73
C MET A 211 22.49 12.55 -23.92
N ALA A 212 21.24 12.06 -23.92
CA ALA A 212 20.69 11.27 -25.02
C ALA A 212 20.64 12.08 -26.32
N ALA A 213 20.29 13.37 -26.26
CA ALA A 213 20.34 14.27 -27.41
C ALA A 213 21.77 14.47 -27.95
N ARG A 214 22.77 14.66 -27.08
CA ARG A 214 24.18 14.74 -27.49
C ARG A 214 24.67 13.42 -28.10
N LEU A 215 24.28 12.29 -27.52
CA LEU A 215 24.59 10.98 -28.06
C LEU A 215 23.93 10.76 -29.43
N ALA A 216 22.71 11.26 -29.62
CA ALA A 216 22.02 11.23 -30.90
C ALA A 216 22.80 12.00 -31.97
N GLU A 217 23.22 13.24 -31.68
CA GLU A 217 24.04 14.06 -32.57
C GLU A 217 25.37 13.38 -32.91
N LEU A 218 26.02 12.75 -31.94
CA LEU A 218 27.26 12.00 -32.18
C LEU A 218 27.03 10.79 -33.08
N MET A 219 25.96 10.03 -32.87
CA MET A 219 25.66 8.89 -33.75
C MET A 219 25.33 9.37 -35.16
N GLU A 220 24.55 10.45 -35.30
CA GLU A 220 24.20 11.05 -36.59
C GLU A 220 25.46 11.49 -37.38
N GLN A 221 26.49 11.98 -36.69
CA GLN A 221 27.74 12.42 -37.30
C GLN A 221 28.72 11.29 -37.63
N HIS A 222 28.77 10.25 -36.79
CA HIS A 222 29.86 9.27 -36.80
C HIS A 222 29.46 7.84 -37.16
N VAL A 223 28.16 7.56 -37.28
CA VAL A 223 27.61 6.23 -37.55
C VAL A 223 26.63 6.31 -38.71
N ASP A 224 26.79 5.40 -39.68
CA ASP A 224 25.85 5.24 -40.80
C ASP A 224 24.56 4.57 -40.31
N LEU A 225 23.61 5.40 -39.88
CA LEU A 225 22.33 4.96 -39.35
C LEU A 225 21.45 4.27 -40.41
N GLU A 226 21.57 4.64 -41.69
CA GLU A 226 20.83 3.96 -42.76
C GLU A 226 21.37 2.55 -43.00
N ALA A 227 22.70 2.38 -42.98
CA ALA A 227 23.30 1.05 -43.03
C ALA A 227 22.94 0.21 -41.79
N LEU A 228 22.85 0.81 -40.59
CA LEU A 228 22.37 0.12 -39.40
C LEU A 228 20.91 -0.34 -39.55
N LEU A 229 20.03 0.51 -40.07
CA LEU A 229 18.64 0.12 -40.37
C LEU A 229 18.58 -0.98 -41.45
N ALA A 230 19.47 -0.94 -42.44
CA ALA A 230 19.59 -2.00 -43.43
C ALA A 230 20.04 -3.34 -42.79
N VAL A 231 20.94 -3.30 -41.80
CA VAL A 231 21.29 -4.48 -40.98
C VAL A 231 20.06 -4.96 -40.20
N ALA A 232 19.31 -4.05 -39.56
CA ALA A 232 18.13 -4.40 -38.79
C ALA A 232 17.06 -5.12 -39.63
N ARG A 233 16.83 -4.64 -40.86
CA ARG A 233 15.87 -5.22 -41.82
C ARG A 233 16.27 -6.59 -42.36
N GLN A 234 17.52 -7.02 -42.17
CA GLN A 234 17.97 -8.37 -42.54
C GLN A 234 17.63 -9.43 -41.49
N ALA A 235 17.11 -9.03 -40.33
CA ALA A 235 16.66 -9.97 -39.33
C ALA A 235 15.47 -10.79 -39.88
N PRO A 236 15.51 -12.14 -39.77
CA PRO A 236 14.43 -13.00 -40.28
C PRO A 236 13.14 -12.76 -39.49
N GLU A 237 12.00 -13.19 -40.05
CA GLU A 237 10.73 -13.13 -39.34
C GLU A 237 10.78 -13.97 -38.06
N LEU A 238 10.16 -13.45 -36.99
CA LEU A 238 10.01 -14.18 -35.73
C LEU A 238 8.73 -15.02 -35.78
N SER A 239 8.82 -16.22 -35.21
CA SER A 239 7.65 -17.09 -35.05
C SER A 239 7.11 -16.98 -33.62
N GLY A 240 5.80 -16.74 -33.49
CA GLY A 240 5.13 -16.65 -32.19
C GLY A 240 4.23 -15.41 -32.07
N SER A 241 3.51 -15.32 -30.95
CA SER A 241 2.71 -14.16 -30.60
C SER A 241 3.43 -13.29 -29.58
N ALA A 242 3.14 -11.98 -29.60
CA ALA A 242 3.52 -11.10 -28.51
C ALA A 242 2.97 -11.64 -27.18
N TRP A 243 3.76 -11.51 -26.12
CA TRP A 243 3.31 -11.79 -24.76
C TRP A 243 2.14 -10.88 -24.38
N ASP A 244 1.15 -11.41 -23.69
CA ASP A 244 -0.04 -10.66 -23.24
C ASP A 244 -0.22 -10.87 -21.73
N PRO A 245 -0.07 -9.82 -20.90
CA PRO A 245 -0.27 -9.95 -19.46
C PRO A 245 -1.71 -10.39 -19.11
N GLY A 246 -2.71 -10.04 -19.92
CA GLY A 246 -4.11 -10.45 -19.72
C GLY A 246 -4.37 -11.94 -19.97
N ALA A 247 -3.44 -12.64 -20.63
CA ALA A 247 -3.48 -14.10 -20.77
C ALA A 247 -2.81 -14.83 -19.60
N GLU A 248 -2.00 -14.14 -18.80
CA GLU A 248 -1.25 -14.73 -17.68
C GLU A 248 -1.97 -14.58 -16.34
N VAL A 249 -2.73 -13.49 -16.17
CA VAL A 249 -3.44 -13.17 -14.92
C VAL A 249 -4.88 -12.75 -15.17
N SER A 250 -5.70 -12.79 -14.13
CA SER A 250 -7.12 -12.46 -14.17
C SER A 250 -7.50 -11.49 -13.05
N ALA A 251 -8.42 -10.57 -13.34
CA ALA A 251 -8.92 -9.65 -12.33
C ALA A 251 -9.88 -10.35 -11.37
N ALA A 252 -9.59 -10.29 -10.07
CA ALA A 252 -10.41 -10.92 -9.02
C ALA A 252 -11.76 -10.20 -8.82
N SER A 253 -11.87 -8.93 -9.21
CA SER A 253 -13.12 -8.16 -9.11
C SER A 253 -13.17 -7.02 -10.12
N ARG A 254 -14.32 -6.34 -10.23
CA ARG A 254 -14.46 -5.11 -11.04
C ARG A 254 -13.85 -3.86 -10.38
N ARG A 255 -13.43 -3.93 -9.12
CA ARG A 255 -12.76 -2.81 -8.44
C ARG A 255 -11.41 -2.55 -9.10
N ARG A 256 -10.87 -1.34 -8.94
CA ARG A 256 -9.50 -0.99 -9.33
C ARG A 256 -8.72 -0.50 -8.10
N PRO A 257 -8.36 -1.41 -7.17
CA PRO A 257 -7.62 -1.03 -5.97
C PRO A 257 -6.25 -0.42 -6.34
N VAL A 258 -5.83 0.59 -5.58
CA VAL A 258 -4.56 1.28 -5.82
C VAL A 258 -3.40 0.48 -5.21
N VAL A 259 -2.40 0.18 -6.02
CA VAL A 259 -1.09 -0.34 -5.60
C VAL A 259 -0.10 0.82 -5.65
N ALA A 260 0.35 1.26 -4.48
CA ALA A 260 1.38 2.28 -4.34
C ALA A 260 2.75 1.68 -4.68
N VAL A 261 3.40 2.18 -5.73
CA VAL A 261 4.70 1.70 -6.20
C VAL A 261 5.77 2.73 -5.83
N ALA A 262 6.74 2.35 -5.00
CA ALA A 262 7.86 3.24 -4.71
C ALA A 262 8.69 3.48 -5.98
N ALA A 263 9.01 4.74 -6.22
CA ALA A 263 9.75 5.22 -7.35
C ALA A 263 10.77 6.29 -6.88
N GLY A 264 11.38 7.00 -7.83
CA GLY A 264 12.33 8.06 -7.51
C GLY A 264 13.75 7.53 -7.31
N ARG A 265 14.61 8.36 -6.71
CA ARG A 265 16.07 8.10 -6.69
C ARG A 265 16.46 6.91 -5.83
N ALA A 266 15.73 6.68 -4.76
CA ALA A 266 15.97 5.57 -3.85
C ALA A 266 15.43 4.22 -4.39
N PHE A 267 14.45 4.25 -5.30
CA PHE A 267 13.73 3.07 -5.78
C PHE A 267 13.63 3.06 -7.30
N THR A 268 14.71 2.63 -7.94
CA THR A 268 14.86 2.63 -9.41
C THR A 268 14.76 1.24 -10.03
N PHE A 269 14.72 0.16 -9.23
CA PHE A 269 14.73 -1.19 -9.76
C PHE A 269 13.32 -1.78 -9.81
N GLY A 270 12.93 -2.20 -11.00
CA GLY A 270 11.69 -2.93 -11.24
C GLY A 270 11.58 -3.32 -12.72
N TYR A 271 10.87 -4.40 -12.98
CA TYR A 271 10.59 -4.85 -14.35
C TYR A 271 9.27 -4.25 -14.84
N THR A 272 9.27 -3.75 -16.09
CA THR A 272 8.08 -3.19 -16.74
C THR A 272 6.90 -4.15 -16.68
N GLU A 273 7.16 -5.43 -16.90
CA GLU A 273 6.19 -6.52 -16.94
C GLU A 273 5.49 -6.74 -15.60
N THR A 274 6.16 -6.49 -14.47
CA THR A 274 5.56 -6.59 -13.13
C THR A 274 4.35 -5.66 -13.00
N PHE A 275 4.49 -4.41 -13.46
CA PHE A 275 3.41 -3.42 -13.40
C PHE A 275 2.32 -3.66 -14.45
N GLU A 276 2.69 -4.21 -15.61
CA GLU A 276 1.73 -4.61 -16.64
C GLU A 276 0.84 -5.77 -16.16
N LEU A 277 1.43 -6.76 -15.47
CA LEU A 277 0.69 -7.86 -14.83
C LEU A 277 -0.25 -7.33 -13.75
N LEU A 278 0.18 -6.39 -12.90
CA LEU A 278 -0.71 -5.83 -11.88
C LEU A 278 -1.91 -5.08 -12.48
N ARG A 279 -1.69 -4.33 -13.56
CA ARG A 279 -2.78 -3.65 -14.29
C ARG A 279 -3.72 -4.64 -14.96
N ALA A 280 -3.18 -5.72 -15.55
CA ALA A 280 -3.98 -6.79 -16.14
C ALA A 280 -4.79 -7.56 -15.10
N ALA A 281 -4.24 -7.73 -13.88
CA ALA A 281 -4.94 -8.29 -12.73
C ALA A 281 -5.98 -7.33 -12.11
N GLY A 282 -6.23 -6.16 -12.70
CA GLY A 282 -7.29 -5.24 -12.29
C GLY A 282 -6.88 -4.19 -11.26
N CYS A 283 -5.60 -4.10 -10.88
CA CYS A 283 -5.10 -3.05 -9.99
C CYS A 283 -4.77 -1.75 -10.74
N GLU A 284 -4.78 -0.63 -10.02
CA GLU A 284 -4.24 0.64 -10.50
C GLU A 284 -2.88 0.88 -9.85
N THR A 285 -1.81 0.99 -10.64
CA THR A 285 -0.47 1.26 -10.11
C THR A 285 -0.23 2.75 -10.04
N VAL A 286 0.04 3.30 -8.86
CA VAL A 286 0.33 4.72 -8.66
C VAL A 286 1.72 4.87 -8.04
N SER A 287 2.61 5.62 -8.69
CA SER A 287 3.96 5.86 -8.19
C SER A 287 3.97 6.90 -7.07
N PHE A 288 4.85 6.72 -6.09
CA PHE A 288 5.22 7.75 -5.10
C PHE A 288 6.74 7.75 -4.89
N ASP A 289 7.36 8.89 -4.59
CA ASP A 289 8.78 9.03 -4.31
C ASP A 289 9.01 9.20 -2.80
N PRO A 290 9.60 8.19 -2.12
CA PRO A 290 9.83 8.25 -0.68
C PRO A 290 10.74 9.38 -0.19
N LEU A 291 11.50 10.03 -1.09
CA LEU A 291 12.33 11.17 -0.75
C LEU A 291 11.54 12.49 -0.67
N THR A 292 10.36 12.56 -1.29
CA THR A 292 9.64 13.84 -1.45
C THR A 292 8.18 13.78 -1.02
N ASP A 293 7.51 12.64 -1.19
CA ASP A 293 6.11 12.49 -0.81
C ASP A 293 5.98 12.20 0.69
N THR A 294 5.04 12.85 1.37
CA THR A 294 4.85 12.70 2.83
C THR A 294 3.70 11.77 3.20
N CYS A 295 2.97 11.25 2.22
CA CYS A 295 1.86 10.34 2.40
C CYS A 295 1.80 9.29 1.27
N LEU A 296 1.13 8.17 1.54
CA LEU A 296 0.80 7.19 0.51
C LEU A 296 -0.32 7.74 -0.40
N PRO A 297 -0.37 7.32 -1.68
CA PRO A 297 -1.50 7.62 -2.56
C PRO A 297 -2.84 7.28 -1.91
N ALA A 298 -3.84 8.14 -2.11
CA ALA A 298 -5.18 7.92 -1.55
C ALA A 298 -5.77 6.59 -2.02
N GLY A 299 -6.39 5.84 -1.11
CA GLY A 299 -6.99 4.54 -1.42
C GLY A 299 -5.98 3.39 -1.63
N THR A 300 -4.71 3.56 -1.22
CA THR A 300 -3.70 2.50 -1.25
C THR A 300 -4.21 1.22 -0.59
N ALA A 301 -4.28 0.16 -1.38
CA ALA A 301 -4.72 -1.18 -1.00
C ALA A 301 -3.63 -2.25 -1.24
N GLY A 302 -2.48 -1.86 -1.80
CA GLY A 302 -1.27 -2.65 -1.88
C GLY A 302 -0.04 -1.76 -1.98
N ILE A 303 1.12 -2.24 -1.55
CA ILE A 303 2.39 -1.51 -1.59
C ILE A 303 3.43 -2.37 -2.29
N TYR A 304 4.13 -1.81 -3.27
CA TYR A 304 5.28 -2.42 -3.93
C TYR A 304 6.51 -1.53 -3.74
N LEU A 305 7.46 -1.99 -2.92
CA LEU A 305 8.76 -1.37 -2.72
C LEU A 305 9.78 -2.13 -3.56
N GLY A 306 10.09 -1.63 -4.75
CA GLY A 306 11.11 -2.23 -5.61
C GLY A 306 12.51 -2.17 -5.00
N GLY A 307 13.50 -2.59 -5.78
CA GLY A 307 14.90 -2.37 -5.40
C GLY A 307 15.38 -0.96 -5.70
N GLY A 308 16.62 -0.71 -5.33
CA GLY A 308 17.31 0.54 -5.57
C GLY A 308 18.44 0.69 -4.56
N PHE A 309 18.79 1.93 -4.24
CA PHE A 309 19.88 2.23 -3.31
C PHE A 309 19.40 3.10 -2.13
N PRO A 310 18.39 2.67 -1.35
CA PRO A 310 17.91 3.45 -0.22
C PRO A 310 19.02 3.71 0.81
N GLU A 311 20.05 2.86 0.89
CA GLU A 311 21.21 3.06 1.74
C GLU A 311 22.03 4.32 1.40
N ILE A 312 22.01 4.79 0.16
CA ILE A 312 22.70 6.02 -0.24
C ILE A 312 21.86 7.25 0.12
N TYR A 313 20.55 7.07 0.29
CA TYR A 313 19.62 8.11 0.68
C TYR A 313 19.04 7.88 2.08
N ALA A 314 19.75 7.16 2.95
CA ALA A 314 19.23 6.71 4.24
C ALA A 314 18.83 7.90 5.14
N GLU A 315 19.67 8.94 5.22
CA GLU A 315 19.37 10.18 5.97
C GLU A 315 18.08 10.89 5.50
N PRO A 316 17.92 11.29 4.22
CA PRO A 316 16.69 11.95 3.78
C PRO A 316 15.45 11.04 3.84
N LEU A 317 15.61 9.73 3.60
CA LEU A 317 14.51 8.77 3.80
C LEU A 317 14.08 8.66 5.26
N GLY A 318 15.05 8.63 6.18
CA GLY A 318 14.84 8.60 7.63
C GLY A 318 14.22 9.88 8.17
N ALA A 319 14.53 11.03 7.56
CA ALA A 319 13.96 12.32 7.90
C ALA A 319 12.47 12.45 7.53
N ASN A 320 11.97 11.67 6.56
CA ASN A 320 10.57 11.67 6.13
C ASN A 320 9.66 10.90 7.10
N THR A 321 9.62 11.34 8.35
CA THR A 321 8.88 10.68 9.45
C THR A 321 7.39 10.50 9.17
N ALA A 322 6.77 11.42 8.41
CA ALA A 322 5.37 11.33 8.00
C ALA A 322 5.12 10.09 7.12
N LEU A 323 5.90 9.92 6.04
CA LEU A 323 5.75 8.76 5.17
C LEU A 323 6.14 7.45 5.87
N LEU A 324 7.20 7.46 6.69
CA LEU A 324 7.58 6.29 7.50
C LEU A 324 6.43 5.85 8.41
N GLY A 325 5.75 6.80 9.05
CA GLY A 325 4.56 6.55 9.86
C GLY A 325 3.39 5.99 9.05
N ALA A 326 3.14 6.54 7.86
CA ALA A 326 2.08 6.08 6.96
C ALA A 326 2.32 4.64 6.46
N LEU A 327 3.54 4.33 6.00
CA LEU A 327 3.95 2.98 5.57
C LEU A 327 3.83 1.97 6.71
N ARG A 328 4.37 2.29 7.88
CA ARG A 328 4.29 1.43 9.07
C ARG A 328 2.85 1.13 9.45
N SER A 329 1.99 2.15 9.44
CA SER A 329 0.57 2.01 9.79
C SER A 329 -0.18 1.17 8.75
N ALA A 330 0.06 1.37 7.46
CA ALA A 330 -0.55 0.59 6.39
C ALA A 330 -0.15 -0.90 6.47
N ILE A 331 1.14 -1.18 6.65
CA ILE A 331 1.65 -2.55 6.78
C ILE A 331 1.07 -3.22 8.03
N ALA A 332 1.03 -2.52 9.16
CA ALA A 332 0.44 -3.02 10.40
C ALA A 332 -1.07 -3.28 10.27
N ALA A 333 -1.78 -2.49 9.47
CA ALA A 333 -3.19 -2.68 9.13
C ALA A 333 -3.43 -3.83 8.14
N GLY A 334 -2.38 -4.55 7.71
CA GLY A 334 -2.49 -5.70 6.83
C GLY A 334 -2.55 -5.38 5.34
N VAL A 335 -2.22 -4.14 4.92
CA VAL A 335 -2.09 -3.80 3.50
C VAL A 335 -1.04 -4.71 2.86
N PRO A 336 -1.41 -5.52 1.84
CA PRO A 336 -0.48 -6.38 1.12
C PRO A 336 0.74 -5.60 0.66
N THR A 337 1.93 -6.04 1.07
CA THR A 337 3.18 -5.33 0.80
C THR A 337 4.24 -6.28 0.27
N VAL A 338 4.84 -5.91 -0.86
CA VAL A 338 6.01 -6.59 -1.44
C VAL A 338 7.19 -5.65 -1.38
N ALA A 339 8.34 -6.17 -0.94
CA ALA A 339 9.59 -5.44 -0.91
C ALA A 339 10.74 -6.27 -1.48
N GLU A 340 11.49 -5.73 -2.43
CA GLU A 340 12.64 -6.40 -3.06
C GLU A 340 13.93 -5.61 -2.82
N CYS A 341 15.02 -6.31 -2.48
CA CYS A 341 16.36 -5.75 -2.30
C CYS A 341 16.40 -4.51 -1.39
N GLY A 342 16.61 -3.31 -1.96
CA GLY A 342 16.57 -2.06 -1.21
C GLY A 342 15.26 -1.87 -0.44
N GLY A 343 14.13 -2.31 -0.99
CA GLY A 343 12.84 -2.31 -0.28
C GLY A 343 12.89 -3.09 1.04
N LEU A 344 13.54 -4.25 1.07
CA LEU A 344 13.72 -5.02 2.31
C LEU A 344 14.52 -4.21 3.33
N ALA A 345 15.62 -3.60 2.92
CA ALA A 345 16.44 -2.75 3.80
C ALA A 345 15.62 -1.57 4.34
N TYR A 346 14.86 -0.88 3.48
CA TYR A 346 14.02 0.25 3.88
C TYR A 346 12.92 -0.11 4.89
N LEU A 347 12.42 -1.36 4.86
CA LEU A 347 11.42 -1.85 5.81
C LEU A 347 11.99 -2.17 7.21
N CYS A 348 13.30 -2.33 7.35
CA CYS A 348 13.96 -2.48 8.64
C CYS A 348 13.80 -1.23 9.52
N ARG A 349 14.07 -1.36 10.83
CA ARG A 349 14.06 -0.22 11.76
C ARG A 349 15.12 0.81 11.42
N ARG A 350 16.27 0.35 10.91
CA ARG A 350 17.40 1.19 10.51
C ARG A 350 17.97 0.75 9.17
N VAL A 351 18.46 1.73 8.41
CA VAL A 351 19.29 1.55 7.23
C VAL A 351 20.61 2.26 7.51
N GLY A 352 21.67 1.51 7.81
CA GLY A 352 22.89 2.06 8.37
C GLY A 352 22.62 2.74 9.71
N ASP A 353 22.92 4.03 9.80
CA ASP A 353 22.73 4.82 11.01
C ASP A 353 21.40 5.58 11.08
N ASP A 354 20.63 5.55 10.00
CA ASP A 354 19.38 6.30 9.86
C ASP A 354 18.14 5.43 10.08
N ALA A 355 17.00 6.07 10.33
CA ALA A 355 15.73 5.39 10.53
C ALA A 355 15.19 4.80 9.22
N GLY A 356 14.68 3.58 9.28
CA GLY A 356 13.84 2.98 8.25
C GLY A 356 12.36 2.98 8.66
N VAL A 357 11.52 2.32 7.86
CA VAL A 357 10.08 2.20 8.12
C VAL A 357 9.81 1.44 9.42
N GLY A 358 10.71 0.55 9.85
CA GLY A 358 10.57 -0.24 11.08
C GLY A 358 9.29 -1.08 11.12
N ALA A 359 8.88 -1.60 9.96
CA ALA A 359 7.86 -2.63 9.84
C ALA A 359 8.44 -4.03 10.10
N LEU A 360 9.75 -4.20 9.86
CA LEU A 360 10.48 -5.45 10.13
C LEU A 360 11.28 -5.38 11.43
N PRO A 361 11.39 -6.50 12.17
CA PRO A 361 12.10 -6.57 13.45
C PRO A 361 13.61 -6.77 13.25
N GLY A 362 14.23 -5.87 12.51
CA GLY A 362 15.65 -5.96 12.18
C GLY A 362 16.22 -4.66 11.70
N ASP A 363 17.52 -4.68 11.46
CA ASP A 363 18.31 -3.55 11.01
C ASP A 363 19.08 -3.96 9.75
N ALA A 364 19.22 -3.05 8.79
CA ALA A 364 19.99 -3.26 7.57
C ALA A 364 21.30 -2.47 7.63
N ALA A 365 22.41 -3.11 7.30
CA ALA A 365 23.73 -2.49 7.34
C ALA A 365 24.53 -2.75 6.05
N MET A 366 25.45 -1.85 5.74
CA MET A 366 26.35 -1.99 4.60
C MET A 366 27.32 -3.17 4.78
N THR A 367 27.58 -3.89 3.70
CA THR A 367 28.59 -4.94 3.60
C THR A 367 29.77 -4.47 2.74
N PRO A 368 30.99 -4.97 2.98
CA PRO A 368 32.18 -4.56 2.21
C PRO A 368 32.21 -5.14 0.80
N ARG A 369 31.38 -6.14 0.49
CA ARG A 369 31.36 -6.87 -0.78
C ARG A 369 29.99 -6.75 -1.43
N LEU A 370 29.98 -6.46 -2.74
CA LEU A 370 28.77 -6.54 -3.55
C LEU A 370 28.35 -8.01 -3.66
N THR A 371 27.12 -8.31 -3.26
CA THR A 371 26.45 -9.56 -3.61
C THR A 371 25.80 -9.37 -4.97
N LEU A 372 26.22 -10.19 -5.93
CA LEU A 372 25.73 -10.20 -7.29
C LEU A 372 25.60 -11.63 -7.79
N GLY A 373 24.44 -11.98 -8.35
CA GLY A 373 24.32 -13.17 -9.17
C GLY A 373 22.93 -13.79 -9.17
N TYR A 374 22.76 -14.72 -10.11
CA TYR A 374 21.55 -15.53 -10.23
C TYR A 374 21.36 -16.47 -9.03
N ARG A 375 20.11 -16.71 -8.67
CA ARG A 375 19.70 -17.60 -7.60
C ARG A 375 18.47 -18.41 -8.02
N GLU A 376 18.40 -19.63 -7.50
CA GLU A 376 17.16 -20.39 -7.40
C GLU A 376 16.63 -20.28 -5.98
N ALA A 377 15.32 -20.14 -5.85
CA ALA A 377 14.63 -19.98 -4.60
C ALA A 377 13.43 -20.91 -4.51
N THR A 378 13.13 -21.41 -3.32
CA THR A 378 11.93 -22.19 -3.03
C THR A 378 11.17 -21.59 -1.86
N ALA A 379 9.86 -21.43 -1.97
CA ALA A 379 9.03 -20.99 -0.86
C ALA A 379 8.89 -22.14 0.17
N VAL A 380 9.24 -21.90 1.43
CA VAL A 380 9.19 -22.94 2.48
C VAL A 380 7.78 -23.14 3.03
N ALA A 381 6.98 -22.07 3.02
CA ALA A 381 5.61 -22.04 3.49
C ALA A 381 4.76 -21.15 2.58
N ASP A 382 3.43 -21.28 2.68
CA ASP A 382 2.51 -20.37 2.03
C ASP A 382 2.74 -18.94 2.53
N ASN A 383 2.91 -18.02 1.59
CA ASN A 383 3.11 -16.60 1.87
C ASN A 383 2.32 -15.73 0.86
N LEU A 384 2.48 -14.41 0.96
CA LEU A 384 1.79 -13.44 0.11
C LEU A 384 2.02 -13.72 -1.40
N LEU A 385 3.22 -14.08 -1.81
CA LEU A 385 3.59 -14.24 -3.23
C LEU A 385 3.53 -15.68 -3.72
N ALA A 386 3.75 -16.68 -2.87
CA ALA A 386 3.97 -18.06 -3.28
C ALA A 386 3.31 -19.07 -2.35
N ARG A 387 3.09 -20.29 -2.86
CA ARG A 387 2.71 -21.46 -2.05
C ARG A 387 3.95 -22.24 -1.63
N ALA A 388 3.83 -23.00 -0.55
CA ALA A 388 4.88 -23.91 -0.12
C ALA A 388 5.31 -24.84 -1.26
N GLY A 389 6.61 -24.88 -1.56
CA GLY A 389 7.21 -25.68 -2.63
C GLY A 389 7.29 -25.01 -4.00
N ASP A 390 6.68 -23.83 -4.20
CA ASP A 390 6.86 -23.07 -5.43
C ASP A 390 8.34 -22.68 -5.60
N ARG A 391 8.86 -22.86 -6.81
CA ARG A 391 10.25 -22.55 -7.18
C ARG A 391 10.29 -21.37 -8.13
N VAL A 392 11.23 -20.46 -7.88
CA VAL A 392 11.48 -19.30 -8.73
C VAL A 392 12.97 -19.14 -9.00
N THR A 393 13.28 -18.47 -10.10
CA THR A 393 14.60 -17.93 -10.39
C THR A 393 14.57 -16.43 -10.18
N GLY A 394 15.70 -15.91 -9.70
CA GLY A 394 15.87 -14.50 -9.44
C GLY A 394 17.33 -14.12 -9.48
N HIS A 395 17.62 -12.89 -9.09
CA HIS A 395 18.99 -12.46 -8.91
C HIS A 395 19.12 -11.54 -7.69
N GLU A 396 20.32 -11.49 -7.14
CA GLU A 396 20.70 -10.55 -6.09
C GLU A 396 21.60 -9.46 -6.67
N PHE A 397 21.38 -8.22 -6.24
CA PHE A 397 22.24 -7.07 -6.50
C PHE A 397 22.18 -6.13 -5.29
N HIS A 398 23.07 -6.29 -4.32
CA HIS A 398 23.06 -5.45 -3.11
C HIS A 398 24.41 -5.38 -2.38
N ARG A 399 24.60 -4.30 -1.61
CA ARG A 399 25.71 -4.11 -0.66
C ARG A 399 25.21 -3.98 0.78
N THR A 400 24.04 -4.51 1.07
CA THR A 400 23.45 -4.46 2.41
C THR A 400 23.15 -5.87 2.89
N GLN A 401 23.09 -6.03 4.21
CA GLN A 401 22.59 -7.23 4.85
C GLN A 401 21.57 -6.83 5.91
N ALA A 402 20.42 -7.49 5.90
CA ALA A 402 19.40 -7.33 6.93
C ALA A 402 19.65 -8.40 8.01
N VAL A 403 19.62 -7.98 9.27
CA VAL A 403 19.74 -8.86 10.43
C VAL A 403 18.51 -8.69 11.30
N PHE A 404 17.78 -9.78 11.51
CA PHE A 404 16.60 -9.81 12.37
C PHE A 404 16.99 -10.21 13.79
N ASP A 405 16.38 -9.57 14.79
CA ASP A 405 16.65 -9.82 16.21
C ASP A 405 15.94 -11.07 16.78
N ARG A 406 15.06 -11.66 15.97
CA ARG A 406 14.29 -12.85 16.30
C ARG A 406 14.14 -13.75 15.08
N VAL A 407 13.75 -14.99 15.32
CA VAL A 407 13.38 -15.91 14.24
C VAL A 407 12.14 -15.37 13.53
N VAL A 408 12.23 -15.29 12.21
CA VAL A 408 11.15 -14.84 11.32
C VAL A 408 10.85 -15.91 10.27
N GLY A 409 9.67 -15.87 9.66
CA GLY A 409 9.39 -16.67 8.47
C GLY A 409 10.25 -16.18 7.31
N ALA A 410 10.98 -17.09 6.64
CA ALA A 410 11.78 -16.75 5.48
C ALA A 410 10.88 -16.53 4.25
N ALA A 411 11.22 -15.54 3.43
CA ALA A 411 10.59 -15.35 2.13
C ALA A 411 10.94 -16.48 1.17
N TRP A 412 12.22 -16.84 1.12
CA TRP A 412 12.75 -17.88 0.26
C TRP A 412 13.76 -18.76 0.98
N GLN A 413 13.87 -20.01 0.53
CA GLN A 413 15.02 -20.87 0.78
C GLN A 413 15.94 -20.80 -0.43
N LEU A 414 17.17 -20.31 -0.21
CA LEU A 414 18.27 -20.33 -1.17
C LEU A 414 19.25 -21.46 -0.85
N SER A 415 20.23 -21.69 -1.73
CA SER A 415 21.27 -22.72 -1.54
C SER A 415 22.20 -22.46 -0.34
N ASP A 416 22.37 -21.19 0.03
CA ASP A 416 23.25 -20.72 1.09
C ASP A 416 22.50 -20.35 2.38
N GLY A 417 21.17 -20.41 2.38
CA GLY A 417 20.36 -20.22 3.58
C GLY A 417 18.96 -19.66 3.32
N PRO A 418 18.18 -19.43 4.38
CA PRO A 418 16.93 -18.67 4.29
C PRO A 418 17.21 -17.20 3.95
N ASP A 419 16.38 -16.61 3.09
CA ASP A 419 16.41 -15.18 2.76
C ASP A 419 15.09 -14.49 3.12
N GLY A 420 15.22 -13.23 3.53
CA GLY A 420 14.10 -12.31 3.69
C GLY A 420 13.15 -12.60 4.85
N PHE A 421 11.97 -11.99 4.75
CA PHE A 421 10.86 -12.05 5.68
C PHE A 421 9.57 -12.32 4.93
N ALA A 422 8.76 -13.26 5.41
CA ALA A 422 7.41 -13.51 4.92
C ALA A 422 6.38 -13.62 6.04
N ALA A 423 5.22 -13.05 5.76
CA ALA A 423 3.97 -13.17 6.50
C ALA A 423 2.80 -13.20 5.51
N THR A 424 1.57 -13.30 6.03
CA THR A 424 0.35 -13.35 5.21
C THR A 424 0.16 -12.13 4.32
N SER A 425 0.51 -10.93 4.81
CA SER A 425 0.33 -9.66 4.09
C SER A 425 1.65 -8.95 3.75
N LEU A 426 2.81 -9.55 4.02
CA LEU A 426 4.12 -8.92 3.78
C LEU A 426 5.10 -9.95 3.25
N HIS A 427 5.75 -9.64 2.12
CA HIS A 427 6.86 -10.40 1.57
C HIS A 427 8.03 -9.45 1.29
N ALA A 428 9.17 -9.68 1.92
CA ALA A 428 10.36 -8.86 1.77
C ALA A 428 11.61 -9.74 1.56
N SER A 429 12.42 -9.51 0.53
CA SER A 429 13.55 -10.39 0.18
C SER A 429 14.64 -9.62 -0.57
N TYR A 430 15.91 -10.05 -0.46
CA TYR A 430 16.98 -9.50 -1.32
C TYR A 430 16.89 -9.99 -2.78
N LEU A 431 16.16 -11.09 -2.99
CA LEU A 431 15.95 -11.68 -4.30
C LEU A 431 15.00 -10.82 -5.14
N HIS A 432 15.46 -10.44 -6.32
CA HIS A 432 14.62 -9.90 -7.37
C HIS A 432 14.03 -11.00 -8.24
N THR A 433 12.71 -10.97 -8.40
CA THR A 433 12.00 -11.91 -9.26
C THR A 433 11.44 -11.20 -10.48
N HIS A 434 11.50 -11.85 -11.65
CA HIS A 434 10.87 -11.30 -12.85
C HIS A 434 9.48 -11.91 -13.01
N TRP A 435 8.42 -11.15 -12.75
CA TRP A 435 7.06 -11.71 -12.63
C TRP A 435 6.51 -12.24 -13.95
N ALA A 436 7.03 -11.80 -15.11
CA ALA A 436 6.72 -12.47 -16.38
C ALA A 436 7.16 -13.95 -16.45
N GLY A 437 8.23 -14.33 -15.72
CA GLY A 437 8.65 -15.74 -15.59
C GLY A 437 7.76 -16.53 -14.61
N TYR A 438 7.17 -15.83 -13.63
CA TYR A 438 6.37 -16.41 -12.57
C TYR A 438 5.09 -15.58 -12.31
N PRO A 439 4.14 -15.55 -13.26
CA PRO A 439 2.96 -14.66 -13.17
C PRO A 439 2.04 -14.97 -11.99
N GLY A 440 2.14 -16.19 -11.42
CA GLY A 440 1.47 -16.55 -10.17
C GLY A 440 1.82 -15.64 -8.99
N LEU A 441 3.03 -15.08 -8.95
CA LEU A 441 3.43 -14.10 -7.92
C LEU A 441 2.55 -12.84 -8.03
N ALA A 442 2.37 -12.34 -9.25
CA ALA A 442 1.54 -11.17 -9.54
C ALA A 442 0.07 -11.43 -9.22
N GLN A 443 -0.46 -12.60 -9.62
CA GLN A 443 -1.84 -12.98 -9.34
C GLN A 443 -2.11 -13.02 -7.83
N ARG A 444 -1.25 -13.67 -7.05
CA ARG A 444 -1.45 -13.82 -5.60
C ARG A 444 -1.37 -12.47 -4.88
N PHE A 445 -0.45 -11.61 -5.28
CA PHE A 445 -0.38 -10.26 -4.75
C PHE A 445 -1.65 -9.47 -5.08
N ALA A 446 -2.10 -9.49 -6.34
CA ALA A 446 -3.32 -8.82 -6.77
C ALA A 446 -4.57 -9.37 -6.06
N ASP A 447 -4.68 -10.69 -5.88
CA ASP A 447 -5.77 -11.32 -5.14
C ASP A 447 -5.83 -10.82 -3.69
N ALA A 448 -4.67 -10.70 -3.03
CA ALA A 448 -4.58 -10.14 -1.68
C ALA A 448 -5.00 -8.66 -1.65
N VAL A 449 -4.57 -7.86 -2.64
CA VAL A 449 -4.95 -6.44 -2.79
C VAL A 449 -6.46 -6.29 -3.03
N HIS A 450 -7.05 -7.16 -3.85
CA HIS A 450 -8.49 -7.22 -4.06
C HIS A 450 -9.26 -7.79 -2.87
N GLY A 451 -8.63 -8.64 -2.07
CA GLY A 451 -9.15 -9.21 -0.83
C GLY A 451 -9.06 -8.27 0.36
N LEU A 452 -8.22 -7.23 0.29
CA LEU A 452 -8.15 -6.19 1.32
C LEU A 452 -9.50 -5.48 1.39
N SER A 453 -10.26 -5.91 2.38
CA SER A 453 -11.44 -5.23 2.87
C SER A 453 -10.91 -4.18 3.84
N GLY A 454 -11.38 -2.94 3.74
CA GLY A 454 -11.12 -1.96 4.79
C GLY A 454 -11.58 -2.49 6.15
N PRO A 455 -11.26 -1.81 7.27
CA PRO A 455 -11.77 -2.20 8.58
C PRO A 455 -13.28 -2.48 8.47
N ASP A 456 -13.75 -3.61 9.01
CA ASP A 456 -15.17 -3.96 8.94
C ASP A 456 -15.98 -2.95 9.75
N LEU A 457 -16.40 -1.88 9.06
CA LEU A 457 -17.14 -0.77 9.65
C LEU A 457 -18.53 -1.23 10.13
N HIS A 458 -19.00 -2.40 9.69
CA HIS A 458 -20.33 -2.93 10.00
C HIS A 458 -20.31 -3.97 11.12
N HIS A 459 -19.13 -4.45 11.56
CA HIS A 459 -19.04 -5.38 12.69
C HIS A 459 -19.62 -4.72 13.94
N HIS A 460 -20.63 -5.33 14.55
CA HIS A 460 -21.26 -4.82 15.76
C HIS A 460 -21.20 -5.84 16.91
N GLY A 461 -21.20 -5.37 18.16
CA GLY A 461 -20.87 -6.20 19.33
C GLY A 461 -21.92 -7.28 19.64
N ASP A 462 -23.11 -7.18 19.08
CA ASP A 462 -24.16 -8.20 19.15
C ASP A 462 -23.81 -9.47 18.37
N VAL A 463 -22.99 -9.38 17.33
CA VAL A 463 -22.46 -10.56 16.61
C VAL A 463 -21.58 -11.42 17.52
N GLU A 464 -20.96 -10.82 18.53
CA GLU A 464 -20.13 -11.53 19.51
C GLU A 464 -20.97 -12.23 20.59
N ALA A 465 -22.16 -11.71 20.89
CA ALA A 465 -23.05 -12.31 21.89
C ALA A 465 -23.79 -13.52 21.28
N ALA A 466 -23.80 -14.65 21.98
CA ALA A 466 -24.56 -15.84 21.59
C ALA A 466 -25.24 -16.46 22.81
N PRO A 467 -26.39 -17.16 22.64
CA PRO A 467 -27.04 -17.86 23.73
C PRO A 467 -26.07 -18.79 24.48
N GLY A 468 -26.03 -18.67 25.81
CA GLY A 468 -25.15 -19.45 26.67
C GLY A 468 -23.78 -18.84 26.97
N LEU A 469 -23.40 -17.74 26.29
CA LEU A 469 -22.17 -17.00 26.63
C LEU A 469 -22.42 -15.98 27.75
N LEU A 470 -21.40 -15.77 28.59
CA LEU A 470 -21.35 -14.64 29.51
C LEU A 470 -21.01 -13.36 28.71
N ASP A 471 -21.99 -12.46 28.58
CA ASP A 471 -21.89 -11.31 27.68
C ASP A 471 -21.21 -10.07 28.31
N PHE A 472 -19.99 -9.82 27.87
CA PHE A 472 -19.20 -8.59 28.06
C PHE A 472 -18.98 -7.84 26.73
N ALA A 473 -19.61 -8.28 25.64
CA ALA A 473 -19.44 -7.70 24.31
C ALA A 473 -20.46 -6.61 24.00
N VAL A 474 -21.64 -6.62 24.64
CA VAL A 474 -22.68 -5.59 24.45
C VAL A 474 -22.73 -4.64 25.66
N ASN A 475 -22.75 -3.32 25.44
CA ASN A 475 -22.75 -2.33 26.54
C ASN A 475 -24.15 -2.02 27.08
N VAL A 476 -25.03 -3.01 27.25
CA VAL A 476 -26.33 -2.78 27.89
C VAL A 476 -26.17 -2.84 29.41
N TYR A 477 -26.81 -1.92 30.12
CA TYR A 477 -26.81 -1.91 31.58
C TYR A 477 -27.46 -3.20 32.12
N ALA A 478 -26.76 -3.86 33.05
CA ALA A 478 -27.09 -5.21 33.52
C ALA A 478 -28.22 -5.27 34.56
N GLY A 479 -28.64 -4.12 35.11
CA GLY A 479 -29.74 -4.06 36.07
C GLY A 479 -31.13 -4.06 35.41
N PRO A 480 -32.21 -4.24 36.21
CA PRO A 480 -33.57 -4.25 35.70
C PRO A 480 -33.95 -2.90 35.09
N ARG A 481 -34.88 -2.93 34.13
CA ARG A 481 -35.53 -1.71 33.63
C ARG A 481 -36.43 -1.15 34.74
N PRO A 482 -36.53 0.18 34.91
CA PRO A 482 -37.46 0.74 35.89
C PRO A 482 -38.91 0.51 35.47
N ASP A 483 -39.79 0.16 36.42
CA ASP A 483 -41.20 -0.14 36.14
C ASP A 483 -41.94 1.01 35.44
N TRP A 484 -41.54 2.26 35.72
CA TRP A 484 -42.16 3.42 35.07
C TRP A 484 -41.83 3.51 33.59
N LEU A 485 -40.62 3.08 33.18
CA LEU A 485 -40.23 3.03 31.79
C LEU A 485 -40.91 1.85 31.10
N GLU A 486 -41.02 0.72 31.79
CA GLU A 486 -41.76 -0.44 31.29
C GLU A 486 -43.23 -0.10 31.04
N ARG A 487 -43.92 0.55 32.00
CA ARG A 487 -45.30 1.03 31.80
C ARG A 487 -45.42 2.01 30.63
N ALA A 488 -44.47 2.95 30.48
CA ALA A 488 -44.49 3.89 29.37
C ALA A 488 -44.36 3.18 28.00
N LEU A 489 -43.50 2.17 27.91
CA LEU A 489 -43.34 1.36 26.69
C LEU A 489 -44.60 0.53 26.39
N HIS A 490 -45.22 -0.08 27.40
CA HIS A 490 -46.48 -0.81 27.20
C HIS A 490 -47.62 0.12 26.77
N ALA A 491 -47.80 1.26 27.44
CA ALA A 491 -48.83 2.24 27.06
C ALA A 491 -48.63 2.76 25.62
N SER A 492 -47.37 2.89 25.16
CA SER A 492 -47.10 3.31 23.79
C SER A 492 -47.61 2.34 22.72
N LEU A 493 -47.82 1.06 23.06
CA LEU A 493 -48.40 0.07 22.15
C LEU A 493 -49.92 0.25 22.03
N ASP A 494 -50.58 0.69 23.11
CA ASP A 494 -52.01 1.01 23.08
C ASP A 494 -52.25 2.26 22.22
N ASP A 495 -51.32 3.22 22.23
CA ASP A 495 -51.36 4.45 21.43
C ASP A 495 -50.88 4.27 19.98
N ALA A 496 -50.43 3.07 19.59
CA ALA A 496 -49.87 2.79 18.26
C ALA A 496 -50.91 2.78 17.11
N VAL A 497 -52.16 3.14 17.38
CA VAL A 497 -53.25 3.25 16.39
C VAL A 497 -53.18 4.55 15.55
N SER A 498 -52.32 5.50 15.93
CA SER A 498 -52.10 6.76 15.22
C SER A 498 -50.64 6.92 14.80
N TYR A 499 -50.38 7.75 13.79
CA TYR A 499 -49.01 8.11 13.43
C TYR A 499 -48.29 8.81 14.61
N PRO A 500 -47.01 8.49 14.86
CA PRO A 500 -46.27 9.02 16.00
C PRO A 500 -46.01 10.53 15.87
N GLU A 501 -46.27 11.27 16.94
CA GLU A 501 -46.05 12.72 17.04
C GLU A 501 -44.92 13.07 18.00
N ALA A 502 -43.85 13.65 17.47
CA ALA A 502 -42.60 13.87 18.21
C ALA A 502 -42.59 15.11 19.12
N SER A 503 -43.63 15.95 19.09
CA SER A 503 -43.65 17.27 19.74
C SER A 503 -43.45 17.22 21.26
N ALA A 504 -44.15 16.31 21.95
CA ALA A 504 -44.05 16.16 23.41
C ALA A 504 -42.67 15.65 23.84
N ALA A 505 -42.14 14.62 23.16
CA ALA A 505 -40.81 14.09 23.42
C ALA A 505 -39.73 15.15 23.15
N ARG A 506 -39.85 15.89 22.05
CA ARG A 506 -38.95 17.00 21.70
C ARG A 506 -38.94 18.08 22.78
N ALA A 507 -40.11 18.49 23.28
CA ALA A 507 -40.22 19.48 24.34
C ALA A 507 -39.58 18.99 25.66
N ALA A 508 -39.79 17.73 26.04
CA ALA A 508 -39.21 17.13 27.23
C ALA A 508 -37.67 17.04 27.15
N LEU A 509 -37.14 16.60 26.01
CA LEU A 509 -35.70 16.56 25.75
C LEU A 509 -35.08 17.97 25.77
N ALA A 510 -35.77 18.95 25.19
CA ALA A 510 -35.34 20.35 25.21
C ALA A 510 -35.27 20.89 26.65
N ALA A 511 -36.30 20.64 27.46
CA ALA A 511 -36.32 21.02 28.86
C ALA A 511 -35.18 20.36 29.66
N ARG A 512 -34.93 19.06 29.45
CA ARG A 512 -33.83 18.31 30.09
C ARG A 512 -32.48 18.98 29.91
N HIS A 513 -32.21 19.50 28.71
CA HIS A 513 -30.91 20.07 28.34
C HIS A 513 -30.85 21.61 28.40
N GLY A 514 -31.90 22.27 28.91
CA GLY A 514 -31.97 23.74 28.96
C GLY A 514 -32.01 24.39 27.56
N ARG A 515 -32.57 23.69 26.58
CA ARG A 515 -32.66 24.07 25.17
C ARG A 515 -34.08 24.42 24.74
N THR A 516 -34.20 24.99 23.55
CA THR A 516 -35.48 25.20 22.86
C THR A 516 -35.83 23.99 21.99
N ALA A 517 -37.11 23.84 21.63
CA ALA A 517 -37.55 22.74 20.77
C ALA A 517 -36.88 22.76 19.37
N ALA A 518 -36.46 23.93 18.86
CA ALA A 518 -35.75 24.02 17.58
C ALA A 518 -34.30 23.50 17.65
N GLU A 519 -33.75 23.37 18.85
CA GLU A 519 -32.39 22.86 19.11
C GLU A 519 -32.39 21.35 19.40
N VAL A 520 -33.50 20.63 19.12
CA VAL A 520 -33.65 19.19 19.38
C VAL A 520 -34.34 18.47 18.21
N LEU A 521 -33.77 17.36 17.76
CA LEU A 521 -34.37 16.45 16.79
C LEU A 521 -34.39 15.01 17.32
N PRO A 522 -35.56 14.46 17.69
CA PRO A 522 -35.71 13.02 17.98
C PRO A 522 -35.31 12.15 16.78
N THR A 523 -34.62 11.03 17.03
CA THR A 523 -34.17 10.09 16.00
C THR A 523 -34.39 8.63 16.41
N ALA A 524 -34.42 7.73 15.42
CA ALA A 524 -34.46 6.28 15.58
C ALA A 524 -33.08 5.72 16.04
N GLY A 525 -32.63 6.22 17.19
CA GLY A 525 -31.32 5.96 17.77
C GLY A 525 -30.25 6.85 17.15
N ALA A 526 -29.01 6.71 17.64
CA ALA A 526 -27.86 7.43 17.09
C ALA A 526 -27.56 7.05 15.63
N SER A 527 -27.90 5.83 15.21
CA SER A 527 -27.67 5.38 13.83
C SER A 527 -28.39 6.25 12.79
N GLU A 528 -29.67 6.58 13.01
CA GLU A 528 -30.38 7.48 12.11
C GLU A 528 -29.74 8.89 12.11
N ALA A 529 -29.27 9.36 13.27
CA ALA A 529 -28.59 10.65 13.35
C ALA A 529 -27.34 10.71 12.45
N PHE A 530 -26.52 9.65 12.46
CA PHE A 530 -25.35 9.54 11.58
C PHE A 530 -25.72 9.55 10.10
N ASP A 531 -26.76 8.81 9.75
CA ASP A 531 -27.33 8.74 8.41
C ASP A 531 -27.84 10.10 7.90
N LEU A 532 -28.54 10.86 8.75
CA LEU A 532 -29.01 12.20 8.42
C LEU A 532 -27.86 13.18 8.23
N VAL A 533 -26.86 13.15 9.12
CA VAL A 533 -25.65 13.99 9.01
C VAL A 533 -24.83 13.64 7.78
N ALA A 534 -24.71 12.37 7.42
CA ALA A 534 -24.00 11.93 6.23
C ALA A 534 -24.66 12.43 4.93
N ARG A 535 -26.00 12.57 4.92
CA ARG A 535 -26.78 12.96 3.73
C ARG A 535 -27.15 14.45 3.67
N MET A 536 -27.02 15.21 4.76
CA MET A 536 -27.48 16.61 4.77
C MET A 536 -26.75 17.51 3.78
N ARG A 537 -25.50 17.17 3.42
CA ARG A 537 -24.66 17.95 2.49
C ARG A 537 -23.70 17.03 1.72
N PRO A 538 -23.23 17.45 0.53
CA PRO A 538 -22.11 16.81 -0.16
C PRO A 538 -20.79 17.23 0.49
N TRP A 539 -20.37 16.52 1.55
CA TRP A 539 -19.11 16.77 2.25
C TRP A 539 -17.92 16.59 1.30
N ARG A 540 -17.00 17.56 1.29
CA ARG A 540 -15.79 17.53 0.47
C ARG A 540 -14.64 16.81 1.14
N SER A 541 -14.53 16.97 2.46
CA SER A 541 -13.48 16.41 3.31
C SER A 541 -14.05 16.06 4.70
N PRO A 542 -14.95 15.06 4.80
CA PRO A 542 -15.43 14.59 6.09
C PRO A 542 -14.36 13.78 6.82
N VAL A 543 -14.17 14.03 8.11
CA VAL A 543 -13.18 13.37 8.96
C VAL A 543 -13.86 12.64 10.12
N VAL A 544 -13.44 11.41 10.37
CA VAL A 544 -13.86 10.60 11.52
C VAL A 544 -12.63 10.29 12.38
N VAL A 545 -12.66 10.69 13.66
CA VAL A 545 -11.56 10.43 14.60
C VAL A 545 -11.63 8.98 15.10
N HIS A 546 -10.59 8.19 14.90
CA HIS A 546 -10.53 6.79 15.31
C HIS A 546 -9.45 6.55 16.36
N PRO A 547 -9.51 5.46 17.15
CA PRO A 547 -10.56 4.43 17.16
C PRO A 547 -11.85 4.94 17.81
N GLN A 548 -12.98 4.84 17.09
CA GLN A 548 -14.32 5.12 17.65
C GLN A 548 -15.38 4.16 17.07
N TYR A 549 -16.63 4.30 17.51
CA TYR A 549 -17.74 3.53 16.96
C TYR A 549 -17.84 3.81 15.46
N THR A 550 -17.84 2.76 14.64
CA THR A 550 -17.68 2.88 13.18
C THR A 550 -18.93 3.35 12.44
N GLY A 551 -20.08 3.43 13.13
CA GLY A 551 -21.37 3.82 12.54
C GLY A 551 -21.35 5.11 11.71
N PRO A 552 -20.76 6.23 12.19
CA PRO A 552 -20.63 7.45 11.40
C PRO A 552 -19.78 7.29 10.14
N HIS A 553 -18.67 6.55 10.22
CA HIS A 553 -17.80 6.26 9.06
C HIS A 553 -18.57 5.43 8.02
N ALA A 554 -19.27 4.39 8.48
CA ALA A 554 -20.11 3.56 7.62
C ALA A 554 -21.21 4.38 6.93
N ALA A 555 -21.90 5.25 7.66
CA ALA A 555 -22.95 6.12 7.11
C ALA A 555 -22.41 7.09 6.05
N LEU A 556 -21.25 7.72 6.29
CA LEU A 556 -20.60 8.61 5.32
C LEU A 556 -20.16 7.86 4.06
N THR A 557 -19.58 6.68 4.22
CA THR A 557 -19.17 5.82 3.09
C THR A 557 -20.39 5.38 2.27
N ALA A 558 -21.47 4.97 2.94
CA ALA A 558 -22.73 4.58 2.29
C ALA A 558 -23.40 5.75 1.55
N ALA A 559 -23.19 6.99 2.00
CA ALA A 559 -23.62 8.20 1.32
C ALA A 559 -22.72 8.62 0.14
N GLY A 560 -21.63 7.87 -0.13
CA GLY A 560 -20.74 8.08 -1.27
C GLY A 560 -19.54 9.00 -1.00
N HIS A 561 -19.25 9.32 0.26
CA HIS A 561 -18.12 10.20 0.61
C HIS A 561 -16.80 9.44 0.74
N SER A 562 -15.70 10.09 0.36
CA SER A 562 -14.35 9.67 0.74
C SER A 562 -14.03 10.23 2.13
N VAL A 563 -13.87 9.35 3.11
CA VAL A 563 -13.76 9.75 4.53
C VAL A 563 -12.30 9.80 4.98
N GLY A 564 -11.86 10.97 5.45
CA GLY A 564 -10.59 11.14 6.12
C GLY A 564 -10.61 10.54 7.52
N THR A 565 -9.47 10.04 8.00
CA THR A 565 -9.34 9.48 9.34
C THR A 565 -8.20 10.16 10.10
N VAL A 566 -8.45 10.51 11.36
CA VAL A 566 -7.43 10.96 12.32
C VAL A 566 -7.33 9.89 13.40
N LEU A 567 -6.13 9.36 13.63
CA LEU A 567 -5.89 8.28 14.60
C LEU A 567 -5.38 8.84 15.92
N CYS A 568 -6.12 8.61 17.00
CA CYS A 568 -5.64 8.68 18.37
C CYS A 568 -4.93 7.36 18.71
N THR A 569 -3.72 7.41 19.25
CA THR A 569 -2.87 6.21 19.42
C THR A 569 -2.72 5.81 20.89
N ALA A 570 -2.30 4.57 21.14
CA ALA A 570 -2.09 4.08 22.50
C ALA A 570 -0.88 4.72 23.21
N ASP A 571 -0.01 5.43 22.48
CA ASP A 571 1.25 5.99 23.00
C ASP A 571 1.02 7.13 24.00
N ASP A 572 -0.04 7.91 23.80
CA ASP A 572 -0.44 9.02 24.66
C ASP A 572 -1.78 8.80 25.36
N GLY A 573 -2.25 7.55 25.40
CA GLY A 573 -3.52 7.19 26.02
C GLY A 573 -4.75 7.53 25.18
N PHE A 574 -4.60 7.57 23.84
CA PHE A 574 -5.65 7.88 22.87
C PHE A 574 -6.15 9.32 23.02
N ALA A 575 -5.24 10.27 23.25
CA ALA A 575 -5.60 11.68 23.33
C ALA A 575 -6.03 12.22 21.97
N LEU A 576 -7.02 13.13 21.96
CA LEU A 576 -7.42 13.86 20.77
C LEU A 576 -6.57 15.14 20.67
N HIS A 577 -5.86 15.28 19.55
CA HIS A 577 -5.11 16.48 19.21
C HIS A 577 -5.85 17.24 18.10
N PRO A 578 -6.45 18.41 18.37
CA PRO A 578 -7.21 19.17 17.38
C PRO A 578 -6.39 19.56 16.15
N ASP A 579 -5.09 19.82 16.32
CA ASP A 579 -4.16 20.18 15.24
C ASP A 579 -3.91 19.02 14.25
N ALA A 580 -4.20 17.77 14.64
CA ALA A 580 -4.12 16.62 13.75
C ALA A 580 -5.32 16.54 12.78
N VAL A 581 -6.37 17.32 13.02
CA VAL A 581 -7.54 17.37 12.12
C VAL A 581 -7.26 18.35 10.98
N PRO A 582 -7.27 17.89 9.70
CA PRO A 582 -6.96 18.73 8.56
C PRO A 582 -7.76 20.03 8.55
N GLU A 583 -7.15 21.12 8.10
CA GLU A 583 -7.74 22.46 8.13
C GLU A 583 -8.99 22.54 7.24
N GLU A 584 -8.93 21.89 6.08
CA GLU A 584 -9.98 21.81 5.09
C GLU A 584 -11.17 20.92 5.50
N ALA A 585 -11.12 20.23 6.64
CA ALA A 585 -12.18 19.30 7.00
C ALA A 585 -13.55 19.99 7.15
N ASP A 586 -14.49 19.44 6.40
CA ASP A 586 -15.92 19.71 6.30
C ASP A 586 -16.81 19.57 7.52
N LEU A 587 -16.55 18.41 8.11
CA LEU A 587 -17.33 17.65 9.05
C LEU A 587 -16.30 16.89 9.87
N VAL A 588 -16.39 16.97 11.19
CA VAL A 588 -15.56 16.19 12.09
C VAL A 588 -16.46 15.42 13.04
N VAL A 589 -16.30 14.10 13.08
CA VAL A 589 -17.07 13.23 13.98
C VAL A 589 -16.17 12.68 15.07
N VAL A 590 -16.58 12.83 16.33
CA VAL A 590 -15.85 12.35 17.51
C VAL A 590 -16.83 11.71 18.51
N GLY A 591 -16.56 10.51 18.98
CA GLY A 591 -17.29 9.94 20.12
C GLY A 591 -16.81 10.53 21.44
N ASN A 592 -17.69 10.79 22.39
CA ASN A 592 -17.29 11.25 23.73
C ASN A 592 -18.28 10.82 24.83
N PRO A 593 -17.94 9.84 25.70
CA PRO A 593 -16.68 9.12 25.73
C PRO A 593 -16.54 8.19 24.51
N THR A 594 -15.31 8.03 24.05
CA THR A 594 -14.98 7.31 22.82
C THR A 594 -15.17 5.80 23.00
N ASN A 595 -16.03 5.16 22.21
CA ASN A 595 -16.12 3.69 22.15
C ASN A 595 -15.22 3.18 21.02
N PRO A 596 -14.11 2.46 21.26
CA PRO A 596 -13.95 1.53 22.38
C PRO A 596 -13.04 2.00 23.52
N THR A 597 -12.29 3.09 23.38
CA THR A 597 -11.21 3.45 24.32
C THR A 597 -11.69 3.81 25.72
N GLY A 598 -12.91 4.30 25.83
CA GLY A 598 -13.53 4.83 27.05
C GLY A 598 -13.05 6.23 27.42
N VAL A 599 -12.17 6.84 26.60
CA VAL A 599 -11.60 8.17 26.85
C VAL A 599 -12.70 9.22 26.80
N LEU A 600 -12.74 10.08 27.82
CA LEU A 600 -13.56 11.28 27.85
C LEU A 600 -12.67 12.48 27.53
N HIS A 601 -12.78 13.01 26.32
CA HIS A 601 -12.04 14.18 25.88
C HIS A 601 -12.57 15.45 26.55
N PRO A 602 -11.69 16.39 26.95
CA PRO A 602 -12.11 17.67 27.50
C PRO A 602 -12.98 18.47 26.52
N ALA A 603 -14.04 19.09 27.02
CA ALA A 603 -14.94 19.93 26.26
C ALA A 603 -14.20 21.10 25.59
N GLN A 604 -13.15 21.61 26.25
CA GLN A 604 -12.30 22.65 25.66
C GLN A 604 -11.60 22.15 24.39
N THR A 605 -11.06 20.94 24.40
CA THR A 605 -10.41 20.31 23.24
C THR A 605 -11.42 20.10 22.10
N LEU A 606 -12.62 19.60 22.42
CA LEU A 606 -13.67 19.41 21.42
C LEU A 606 -14.12 20.73 20.78
N ARG A 607 -14.22 21.81 21.57
CA ARG A 607 -14.57 23.14 21.04
C ARG A 607 -13.52 23.72 20.10
N GLN A 608 -12.25 23.33 20.23
CA GLN A 608 -11.19 23.77 19.29
C GLN A 608 -11.39 23.22 17.87
N LEU A 609 -12.20 22.17 17.70
CA LEU A 609 -12.56 21.67 16.38
C LEU A 609 -13.53 22.59 15.64
N LEU A 610 -14.27 23.46 16.34
CA LEU A 610 -15.28 24.34 15.75
C LEU A 610 -14.61 25.50 15.00
N ARG A 611 -15.02 25.72 13.76
CA ARG A 611 -14.60 26.87 12.94
C ARG A 611 -15.69 27.24 11.92
N PRO A 612 -15.67 28.46 11.35
CA PRO A 612 -16.60 28.83 10.29
C PRO A 612 -16.59 27.82 9.13
N GLY A 613 -17.77 27.38 8.69
CA GLY A 613 -17.93 26.43 7.57
C GLY A 613 -17.79 24.95 7.93
N ARG A 614 -17.31 24.62 9.13
CA ARG A 614 -17.20 23.23 9.61
C ARG A 614 -18.37 22.82 10.49
N VAL A 615 -18.83 21.58 10.31
CA VAL A 615 -19.72 20.92 11.27
C VAL A 615 -18.93 19.98 12.17
N VAL A 616 -19.22 19.98 13.47
CA VAL A 616 -18.64 19.03 14.43
C VAL A 616 -19.78 18.22 15.03
N LEU A 617 -19.75 16.90 14.83
CA LEU A 617 -20.68 15.97 15.45
C LEU A 617 -19.98 15.25 16.61
N ILE A 618 -20.49 15.44 17.83
CA ILE A 618 -20.04 14.70 19.01
C ILE A 618 -21.04 13.60 19.34
N ASP A 619 -20.61 12.34 19.35
CA ASP A 619 -21.45 11.21 19.77
C ASP A 619 -21.33 10.94 21.28
N GLU A 620 -22.30 11.43 22.04
CA GLU A 620 -22.39 11.28 23.50
C GLU A 620 -23.26 10.08 23.92
N ALA A 621 -23.27 9.01 23.12
CA ALA A 621 -24.15 7.85 23.31
C ALA A 621 -24.00 7.12 24.67
N PHE A 622 -22.88 7.33 25.37
CA PHE A 622 -22.59 6.71 26.67
C PHE A 622 -22.49 7.70 27.82
N LEU A 623 -22.74 9.00 27.60
CA LEU A 623 -22.49 10.01 28.62
C LEU A 623 -23.43 9.88 29.84
N ASP A 624 -24.66 9.40 29.64
CA ASP A 624 -25.62 9.08 30.72
C ASP A 624 -25.07 8.09 31.77
N ALA A 625 -24.03 7.31 31.41
CA ALA A 625 -23.40 6.34 32.30
C ALA A 625 -22.28 6.93 33.18
N ILE A 626 -21.99 8.24 33.05
CA ILE A 626 -20.94 8.93 33.80
C ILE A 626 -21.60 9.93 34.77
N PRO A 627 -21.34 9.83 36.09
CA PRO A 627 -21.93 10.73 37.08
C PRO A 627 -21.70 12.20 36.75
N GLY A 628 -22.77 13.00 36.77
CA GLY A 628 -22.72 14.44 36.47
C GLY A 628 -22.39 14.83 35.02
N GLU A 629 -22.23 13.86 34.10
CA GLU A 629 -21.97 14.09 32.68
C GLU A 629 -20.87 15.16 32.38
N PRO A 630 -19.67 15.06 32.98
CA PRO A 630 -18.61 16.03 32.77
C PRO A 630 -18.22 16.10 31.30
N GLU A 631 -17.73 17.27 30.89
CA GLU A 631 -17.29 17.54 29.51
C GLU A 631 -18.38 17.42 28.42
N SER A 632 -19.66 17.25 28.80
CA SER A 632 -20.78 17.28 27.84
C SER A 632 -20.84 18.62 27.10
N LEU A 633 -21.12 18.55 25.81
CA LEU A 633 -21.54 19.70 25.00
C LEU A 633 -23.06 19.76 24.80
N SER A 634 -23.83 18.83 25.38
CA SER A 634 -25.30 18.77 25.24
C SER A 634 -26.03 20.02 25.76
N GLY A 635 -25.46 20.80 26.68
CA GLY A 635 -26.00 22.10 27.10
C GLY A 635 -25.47 23.32 26.33
N GLY A 636 -24.40 23.17 25.55
CA GLY A 636 -23.68 24.28 24.90
C GLY A 636 -24.32 24.76 23.60
N ARG A 637 -24.38 26.08 23.39
CA ARG A 637 -24.87 26.70 22.15
C ARG A 637 -23.69 27.20 21.31
N HIS A 638 -23.27 26.40 20.34
CA HIS A 638 -22.20 26.75 19.42
C HIS A 638 -22.66 26.56 17.97
N PRO A 639 -22.47 27.54 17.08
CA PRO A 639 -22.71 27.36 15.66
C PRO A 639 -21.87 26.22 15.11
N GLY A 640 -22.44 25.41 14.21
CA GLY A 640 -21.73 24.26 13.63
C GLY A 640 -21.63 23.02 14.52
N LEU A 641 -22.14 23.03 15.75
CA LEU A 641 -22.10 21.88 16.65
C LEU A 641 -23.39 21.05 16.57
N LEU A 642 -23.23 19.73 16.47
CA LEU A 642 -24.25 18.72 16.69
C LEU A 642 -23.78 17.73 17.76
N VAL A 643 -24.70 17.29 18.61
CA VAL A 643 -24.45 16.28 19.64
C VAL A 643 -25.48 15.17 19.50
N SER A 644 -25.02 13.94 19.34
CA SER A 644 -25.86 12.74 19.32
C SER A 644 -25.99 12.16 20.73
N ARG A 645 -27.21 11.83 21.15
CA ARG A 645 -27.52 11.15 22.40
C ARG A 645 -28.31 9.87 22.13
N SER A 646 -28.08 8.86 22.95
CA SER A 646 -28.74 7.56 22.84
C SER A 646 -29.19 7.07 24.21
N LEU A 647 -30.48 6.79 24.35
CA LEU A 647 -31.05 6.25 25.60
C LEU A 647 -30.96 4.72 25.68
N THR A 648 -30.59 4.08 24.57
CA THR A 648 -30.75 2.63 24.41
C THR A 648 -29.98 1.74 25.38
N LYS A 649 -28.74 2.09 25.71
CA LYS A 649 -27.81 1.23 26.48
C LYS A 649 -28.00 1.40 27.98
N HIS A 650 -28.06 2.64 28.44
CA HIS A 650 -28.21 3.01 29.84
C HIS A 650 -29.57 2.56 30.41
N TRP A 651 -30.63 2.61 29.58
CA TRP A 651 -31.99 2.25 29.97
C TRP A 651 -32.41 0.81 29.60
N SER A 652 -31.47 -0.01 29.12
CA SER A 652 -31.70 -1.43 28.80
C SER A 652 -32.85 -1.64 27.79
N ILE A 653 -32.86 -0.82 26.74
CA ILE A 653 -33.87 -0.81 25.65
C ILE A 653 -33.23 -0.72 24.24
N PRO A 654 -32.21 -1.52 23.91
CA PRO A 654 -31.55 -1.45 22.60
C PRO A 654 -32.49 -1.64 21.40
N GLY A 655 -33.52 -2.47 21.52
CA GLY A 655 -34.50 -2.70 20.46
C GLY A 655 -35.49 -1.54 20.24
N VAL A 656 -35.66 -0.64 21.21
CA VAL A 656 -36.56 0.53 21.08
C VAL A 656 -35.97 1.59 20.16
N ARG A 657 -34.64 1.64 20.03
CA ARG A 657 -33.92 2.59 19.17
C ARG A 657 -34.29 4.05 19.48
N ALA A 658 -34.24 4.45 20.76
CA ALA A 658 -34.45 5.84 21.17
C ALA A 658 -33.14 6.64 21.19
N GLY A 659 -33.06 7.69 20.36
CA GLY A 659 -31.97 8.66 20.34
C GLY A 659 -32.43 10.05 19.90
N TYR A 660 -31.53 11.03 19.94
CA TYR A 660 -31.84 12.39 19.50
C TYR A 660 -30.56 13.17 19.19
N LEU A 661 -30.69 14.18 18.34
CA LEU A 661 -29.68 15.20 18.08
C LEU A 661 -30.00 16.48 18.86
N LEU A 662 -28.96 17.13 19.38
CA LEU A 662 -28.99 18.47 19.95
C LEU A 662 -28.01 19.35 19.18
N GLY A 663 -28.26 20.66 19.06
CA GLY A 663 -27.27 21.55 18.46
C GLY A 663 -27.83 22.75 17.73
N ASP A 664 -27.11 23.18 16.70
CA ASP A 664 -27.46 24.31 15.83
C ASP A 664 -28.83 24.10 15.15
N PRO A 665 -29.83 24.98 15.40
CA PRO A 665 -31.17 24.87 14.81
C PRO A 665 -31.17 24.80 13.28
N ALA A 666 -30.24 25.47 12.60
CA ALA A 666 -30.16 25.44 11.15
C ALA A 666 -29.73 24.05 10.65
N LEU A 667 -28.74 23.44 11.30
CA LEU A 667 -28.29 22.08 10.98
C LEU A 667 -29.37 21.03 11.30
N LEU A 668 -30.08 21.19 12.42
CA LEU A 668 -31.17 20.30 12.78
C LEU A 668 -32.35 20.43 11.81
N ALA A 669 -32.63 21.64 11.31
CA ALA A 669 -33.62 21.83 10.27
C ALA A 669 -33.20 21.17 8.94
N ASP A 670 -31.90 21.18 8.60
CA ASP A 670 -31.37 20.46 7.44
C ASP A 670 -31.56 18.95 7.60
N ALA A 671 -31.18 18.39 8.75
CA ALA A 671 -31.36 16.98 9.06
C ALA A 671 -32.85 16.57 9.07
N ALA A 672 -33.73 17.38 9.66
CA ALA A 672 -35.16 17.10 9.74
C ALA A 672 -35.83 17.03 8.36
N ARG A 673 -35.35 17.78 7.35
CA ARG A 673 -35.86 17.70 5.97
C ARG A 673 -35.52 16.37 5.28
N LEU A 674 -34.50 15.66 5.77
CA LEU A 674 -34.09 14.36 5.27
C LEU A 674 -34.61 13.19 6.10
N GLN A 675 -35.21 13.48 7.26
CA GLN A 675 -35.77 12.45 8.12
C GLN A 675 -37.01 11.84 7.45
N ILE A 676 -37.00 10.52 7.35
CA ILE A 676 -38.14 9.78 6.80
C ILE A 676 -39.35 10.03 7.72
N PRO A 677 -40.53 10.40 7.19
CA PRO A 677 -41.71 10.60 8.00
C PRO A 677 -42.00 9.39 8.91
N TRP A 678 -42.25 9.66 10.19
CA TRP A 678 -42.59 8.65 11.22
C TRP A 678 -41.52 7.57 11.45
N SER A 679 -40.25 7.83 11.11
CA SER A 679 -39.15 6.89 11.38
C SER A 679 -38.91 6.64 12.87
N VAL A 680 -39.25 7.61 13.73
CA VAL A 680 -39.17 7.48 15.19
C VAL A 680 -40.48 6.90 15.72
N SER A 681 -40.42 5.67 16.26
CA SER A 681 -41.60 4.95 16.72
C SER A 681 -42.25 5.58 17.96
N ALA A 682 -43.54 5.31 18.17
CA ALA A 682 -44.27 5.72 19.37
C ALA A 682 -43.55 5.25 20.65
N SER A 683 -43.00 4.03 20.67
CA SER A 683 -42.23 3.51 21.80
C SER A 683 -40.91 4.25 22.02
N ALA A 684 -40.21 4.66 20.96
CA ALA A 684 -39.01 5.48 21.07
C ALA A 684 -39.33 6.87 21.64
N LEU A 685 -40.41 7.50 21.18
CA LEU A 685 -40.87 8.79 21.69
C LEU A 685 -41.34 8.70 23.15
N ALA A 686 -42.08 7.65 23.52
CA ALA A 686 -42.50 7.41 24.90
C ALA A 686 -41.31 7.19 25.83
N ALA A 687 -40.28 6.47 25.38
CA ALA A 687 -39.03 6.31 26.12
C ALA A 687 -38.30 7.66 26.30
N MET A 688 -38.19 8.47 25.24
CA MET A 688 -37.58 9.81 25.33
C MET A 688 -38.33 10.74 26.30
N LEU A 689 -39.66 10.67 26.32
CA LEU A 689 -40.48 11.43 27.24
C LEU A 689 -40.26 10.97 28.69
N ALA A 690 -40.37 9.66 28.94
CA ALA A 690 -40.24 9.07 30.26
C ALA A 690 -38.82 9.26 30.84
N CYS A 691 -37.78 9.19 30.01
CA CYS A 691 -36.37 9.33 30.42
C CYS A 691 -35.89 10.79 30.51
N SER A 692 -36.80 11.77 30.42
CA SER A 692 -36.48 13.20 30.47
C SER A 692 -37.01 13.91 31.72
N ASP A 693 -37.78 13.23 32.58
CA ASP A 693 -38.31 13.80 33.83
C ASP A 693 -37.30 13.74 35.01
N GLU A 694 -37.57 14.47 36.10
CA GLU A 694 -36.69 14.49 37.28
C GLU A 694 -36.45 13.11 37.91
N ARG A 695 -37.44 12.22 37.86
CA ARG A 695 -37.32 10.87 38.42
C ARG A 695 -36.33 10.06 37.59
N ALA A 696 -36.40 10.15 36.26
CA ALA A 696 -35.45 9.52 35.37
C ALA A 696 -34.03 10.07 35.56
N LEU A 697 -33.87 11.38 35.78
CA LEU A 697 -32.55 11.95 36.06
C LEU A 697 -31.93 11.40 37.35
N ARG A 698 -32.72 11.26 38.43
CA ARG A 698 -32.24 10.66 39.69
C ARG A 698 -31.86 9.18 39.53
N GLU A 699 -32.67 8.42 38.77
CA GLU A 699 -32.37 7.02 38.45
C GLU A 699 -31.11 6.90 37.59
N SER A 700 -30.94 7.78 36.59
CA SER A 700 -29.76 7.81 35.72
C SER A 700 -28.48 8.04 36.52
N GLU A 701 -28.51 9.00 37.45
CA GLU A 701 -27.38 9.30 38.34
C GLU A 701 -27.05 8.08 39.25
N CYS A 702 -28.07 7.41 39.80
CA CYS A 702 -27.87 6.20 40.61
C CYS A 702 -27.22 5.07 39.79
N ARG A 703 -27.69 4.83 38.56
CA ARG A 703 -27.10 3.84 37.64
C ARG A 703 -25.67 4.18 37.26
N ALA A 704 -25.38 5.46 37.00
CA ALA A 704 -24.04 5.93 36.66
C ALA A 704 -23.07 5.70 37.82
N GLN A 705 -23.45 6.05 39.06
CA GLN A 705 -22.65 5.80 40.27
C GLN A 705 -22.42 4.30 40.48
N GLN A 706 -23.43 3.46 40.23
CA GLN A 706 -23.27 2.02 40.33
C GLN A 706 -22.31 1.46 39.27
N LEU A 707 -22.40 1.93 38.02
CA LEU A 707 -21.45 1.56 36.96
C LEU A 707 -20.02 1.97 37.30
N THR A 708 -19.83 3.13 37.92
CA THR A 708 -18.51 3.54 38.44
C THR A 708 -17.98 2.54 39.46
N SER A 709 -18.80 2.12 40.42
CA SER A 709 -18.41 1.10 41.41
C SER A 709 -18.06 -0.24 40.77
N TRP A 710 -18.84 -0.71 39.79
CA TRP A 710 -18.55 -1.94 39.05
C TRP A 710 -17.28 -1.84 38.20
N ARG A 711 -17.00 -0.66 37.63
CA ARG A 711 -15.80 -0.41 36.84
C ARG A 711 -14.54 -0.49 37.70
N VAL A 712 -14.57 0.06 38.92
CA VAL A 712 -13.44 -0.06 39.87
C VAL A 712 -13.05 -1.53 40.08
N HIS A 713 -14.04 -2.41 40.29
CA HIS A 713 -13.80 -3.83 40.47
C HIS A 713 -13.15 -4.50 39.24
N LEU A 714 -13.59 -4.14 38.03
CA LEU A 714 -12.98 -4.63 36.79
C LEU A 714 -11.55 -4.12 36.61
N ASP A 715 -11.31 -2.82 36.84
CA ASP A 715 -9.99 -2.19 36.71
C ASP A 715 -8.99 -2.82 37.69
N GLU A 716 -9.37 -2.99 38.97
CA GLU A 716 -8.54 -3.67 39.98
C GLU A 716 -8.23 -5.11 39.58
N GLY A 717 -9.23 -5.84 39.06
CA GLY A 717 -9.08 -7.21 38.60
C GLY A 717 -8.15 -7.37 37.40
N LEU A 718 -8.16 -6.42 36.45
CA LEU A 718 -7.25 -6.38 35.31
C LEU A 718 -5.83 -5.98 35.74
N ALA A 719 -5.70 -4.98 36.62
CA ALA A 719 -4.42 -4.51 37.14
C ALA A 719 -3.68 -5.61 37.93
N ALA A 720 -4.40 -6.36 38.76
CA ALA A 720 -3.84 -7.50 39.52
C ALA A 720 -3.28 -8.62 38.62
N ARG A 721 -3.63 -8.63 37.33
CA ARG A 721 -3.17 -9.59 36.31
C ARG A 721 -2.16 -8.99 35.34
N GLU A 722 -1.68 -7.77 35.62
CA GLU A 722 -0.77 -7.02 34.75
C GLU A 722 -1.33 -6.88 33.31
N VAL A 723 -2.65 -6.80 33.16
CA VAL A 723 -3.28 -6.48 31.88
C VAL A 723 -3.24 -4.97 31.70
N ARG A 724 -2.61 -4.49 30.63
CA ARG A 724 -2.65 -3.07 30.28
C ARG A 724 -4.06 -2.71 29.81
N PHE A 725 -4.62 -1.61 30.30
CA PHE A 725 -5.91 -1.08 29.85
C PHE A 725 -5.92 0.44 29.84
N VAL A 726 -6.90 1.03 29.15
CA VAL A 726 -7.06 2.48 29.03
C VAL A 726 -7.85 3.05 30.21
N ALA A 727 -7.32 4.12 30.82
CA ALA A 727 -7.97 4.86 31.89
C ALA A 727 -9.10 5.75 31.35
N GLY A 728 -10.23 5.13 31.03
CA GLY A 728 -11.47 5.80 30.58
C GLY A 728 -12.51 5.97 31.69
N LEU A 729 -13.65 6.56 31.35
CA LEU A 729 -14.81 6.70 32.26
C LEU A 729 -16.08 6.01 31.76
N ALA A 730 -16.05 5.49 30.54
CA ALA A 730 -17.20 4.83 29.91
C ALA A 730 -17.60 3.52 30.63
N PRO A 731 -18.82 2.98 30.38
CA PRO A 731 -19.29 1.71 30.97
C PRO A 731 -18.66 0.48 30.31
N PHE A 732 -17.39 0.59 29.90
CA PHE A 732 -16.56 -0.44 29.29
C PHE A 732 -15.09 -0.05 29.42
N VAL A 733 -14.20 -1.02 29.24
CA VAL A 733 -12.75 -0.88 29.35
C VAL A 733 -12.10 -1.46 28.09
N LEU A 734 -11.19 -0.70 27.47
CA LEU A 734 -10.32 -1.20 26.41
C LEU A 734 -9.06 -1.80 27.05
N ALA A 735 -8.86 -3.11 26.88
CA ALA A 735 -7.78 -3.86 27.50
C ALA A 735 -6.92 -4.56 26.43
N GLN A 736 -5.60 -4.53 26.61
CA GLN A 736 -4.63 -5.23 25.77
C GLN A 736 -4.33 -6.60 26.39
N VAL A 737 -5.05 -7.62 25.91
CA VAL A 737 -5.03 -8.97 26.48
C VAL A 737 -4.03 -9.91 25.79
N GLY A 738 -3.60 -9.56 24.57
CA GLY A 738 -2.68 -10.36 23.74
C GLY A 738 -3.39 -11.12 22.61
N ARG A 739 -2.62 -11.52 21.58
CA ARG A 739 -3.16 -12.21 20.39
C ARG A 739 -3.81 -13.54 20.77
N GLY A 740 -4.92 -13.87 20.12
CA GLY A 740 -5.65 -15.13 20.31
C GLY A 740 -6.49 -15.22 21.60
N VAL A 741 -6.32 -14.29 22.55
CA VAL A 741 -7.04 -14.33 23.83
C VAL A 741 -8.54 -14.06 23.64
N HIS A 742 -8.95 -13.20 22.69
CA HIS A 742 -10.37 -13.03 22.35
C HIS A 742 -11.03 -14.36 21.98
N THR A 743 -10.42 -15.12 21.07
CA THR A 743 -10.91 -16.44 20.65
C THR A 743 -10.96 -17.40 21.84
N ALA A 744 -9.91 -17.45 22.65
CA ALA A 744 -9.84 -18.34 23.81
C ALA A 744 -10.92 -18.00 24.87
N LEU A 745 -11.19 -16.72 25.14
CA LEU A 745 -12.28 -16.29 26.01
C LEU A 745 -13.64 -16.80 25.49
N ARG A 746 -13.87 -16.65 24.18
CA ARG A 746 -15.10 -17.10 23.51
C ARG A 746 -15.29 -18.61 23.62
N GLU A 747 -14.25 -19.38 23.34
CA GLU A 747 -14.25 -20.85 23.46
C GLU A 747 -14.50 -21.31 24.91
N ASN A 748 -14.11 -20.49 25.88
CA ASN A 748 -14.36 -20.73 27.31
C ASN A 748 -15.64 -20.06 27.83
N GLY A 749 -16.56 -19.69 26.93
CA GLY A 749 -17.91 -19.27 27.30
C GLY A 749 -18.07 -17.78 27.63
N VAL A 750 -17.11 -16.93 27.29
CA VAL A 750 -17.16 -15.48 27.58
C VAL A 750 -17.06 -14.67 26.29
N ALA A 751 -18.06 -13.83 26.02
CA ALA A 751 -18.06 -12.94 24.86
C ALA A 751 -17.50 -11.57 25.27
N VAL A 752 -16.42 -11.13 24.63
CA VAL A 752 -15.93 -9.74 24.68
C VAL A 752 -15.88 -9.15 23.27
N ARG A 753 -15.86 -7.83 23.15
CA ARG A 753 -15.82 -7.18 21.83
C ARG A 753 -14.38 -7.20 21.30
N ARG A 754 -14.11 -7.87 20.18
CA ARG A 754 -12.82 -7.77 19.48
C ARG A 754 -12.57 -6.34 19.00
N ALA A 755 -11.35 -5.84 19.17
CA ALA A 755 -11.07 -4.42 18.93
C ALA A 755 -10.38 -4.12 17.59
N ASP A 756 -9.84 -5.11 16.90
CA ASP A 756 -9.29 -5.01 15.53
C ASP A 756 -10.32 -4.60 14.46
N THR A 757 -11.60 -4.55 14.82
CA THR A 757 -12.67 -3.99 13.99
C THR A 757 -12.83 -2.47 14.14
N PHE A 758 -12.11 -1.84 15.07
CA PHE A 758 -12.01 -0.40 15.16
C PHE A 758 -10.70 0.05 14.51
N PRO A 759 -10.74 0.99 13.55
CA PRO A 759 -9.52 1.50 12.92
C PRO A 759 -8.51 2.02 13.97
N GLY A 760 -7.24 1.63 13.82
CA GLY A 760 -6.17 2.01 14.77
C GLY A 760 -5.94 1.02 15.92
N LEU A 761 -6.69 -0.09 15.98
CA LEU A 761 -6.48 -1.18 16.94
C LEU A 761 -6.22 -2.51 16.21
N ASP A 762 -5.59 -3.46 16.89
CA ASP A 762 -5.29 -4.79 16.39
C ASP A 762 -5.90 -5.90 17.28
N ASP A 763 -5.64 -7.16 16.93
CA ASP A 763 -6.18 -8.36 17.59
C ASP A 763 -5.61 -8.60 19.01
N THR A 764 -4.69 -7.76 19.48
CA THR A 764 -4.20 -7.79 20.86
C THR A 764 -5.15 -7.10 21.83
N TRP A 765 -6.09 -6.30 21.30
CA TRP A 765 -7.02 -5.50 22.08
C TRP A 765 -8.42 -6.09 22.11
N VAL A 766 -9.08 -5.95 23.25
CA VAL A 766 -10.51 -6.26 23.44
C VAL A 766 -11.19 -5.15 24.23
N ARG A 767 -12.47 -4.93 23.95
CA ARG A 767 -13.32 -4.05 24.75
C ARG A 767 -14.25 -4.88 25.63
N ILE A 768 -14.20 -4.63 26.92
CA ILE A 768 -14.89 -5.37 27.97
C ILE A 768 -15.98 -4.47 28.57
N ALA A 769 -17.25 -4.83 28.46
CA ALA A 769 -18.34 -4.07 29.08
C ALA A 769 -18.28 -4.16 30.61
N VAL A 770 -18.60 -3.09 31.32
CA VAL A 770 -18.65 -3.11 32.80
C VAL A 770 -19.87 -3.92 33.25
N ARG A 771 -19.68 -4.77 34.28
CA ARG A 771 -20.68 -5.70 34.84
C ARG A 771 -20.59 -5.78 36.36
N PRO A 772 -21.66 -6.25 37.03
CA PRO A 772 -21.64 -6.57 38.46
C PRO A 772 -20.42 -7.42 38.86
N PRO A 773 -19.87 -7.24 40.09
CA PRO A 773 -18.66 -7.91 40.53
C PRO A 773 -18.64 -9.43 40.35
N ASP A 774 -19.76 -10.11 40.60
CA ASP A 774 -19.89 -11.57 40.47
C ASP A 774 -19.69 -12.06 39.02
N LEU A 775 -20.16 -11.31 38.03
CA LEU A 775 -19.93 -11.62 36.63
C LEU A 775 -18.51 -11.28 36.20
N THR A 776 -17.97 -10.17 36.73
CA THR A 776 -16.60 -9.74 36.47
C THR A 776 -15.59 -10.76 37.00
N ASP A 777 -15.80 -11.32 38.19
CA ASP A 777 -14.96 -12.37 38.76
C ASP A 777 -14.92 -13.63 37.88
N ARG A 778 -16.06 -13.98 37.26
CA ARG A 778 -16.14 -15.10 36.32
C ARG A 778 -15.34 -14.84 35.04
N LEU A 779 -15.41 -13.63 34.47
CA LEU A 779 -14.58 -13.22 33.34
C LEU A 779 -13.09 -13.33 33.71
N LEU A 780 -12.70 -12.77 34.85
CA LEU A 780 -11.30 -12.73 35.30
C LEU A 780 -10.73 -14.14 35.53
N ALA A 781 -11.52 -15.06 36.09
CA ALA A 781 -11.14 -16.46 36.27
C ALA A 781 -10.99 -17.23 34.93
N VAL A 782 -11.74 -16.86 33.89
CA VAL A 782 -11.53 -17.40 32.54
C VAL A 782 -10.26 -16.80 31.94
N LEU A 783 -10.04 -15.49 32.09
CA LEU A 783 -8.85 -14.80 31.58
C LEU A 783 -7.54 -15.38 32.14
N ASP A 784 -7.51 -15.76 33.41
CA ASP A 784 -6.34 -16.42 34.04
C ASP A 784 -5.98 -17.76 33.43
N ARG A 785 -6.96 -18.47 32.86
CA ARG A 785 -6.76 -19.77 32.21
C ARG A 785 -6.33 -19.62 30.76
N THR A 786 -6.78 -18.56 30.08
CA THR A 786 -6.53 -18.35 28.65
C THR A 786 -5.23 -17.59 28.34
N ARG A 787 -4.62 -16.94 29.33
CA ARG A 787 -3.34 -16.21 29.18
C ARG A 787 -2.09 -17.04 29.52
N ARG A 788 -2.25 -18.32 29.88
CA ARG A 788 -1.14 -19.22 30.25
C ARG A 788 -0.47 -19.89 29.07
#